data_AF-A0A2V7D0N0-F1
#
_entry.id   AF-A0A2V7D0N0-F1
#
_cell.length_a   1.000
_cell.length_b   1.000
_cell.length_c   1.000
_cell.angle_alpha   90.00
_cell.angle_beta   90.00
_cell.angle_gamma   90.00
#
_symmetry.space_group_name_H-M   'P 1'
#
loop_
_entity.id
_entity.type
_entity.pdbx_description
1 polymer ?
#
loop_
_entity_poly.entity_id
_entity_poly.type
_entity_poly.pdbx_seq_one_letter_code
_entity_poly.pdbx_strand_id
1 'polypeptide(L)'
;MGDMIRLFDMRIRFWGTRGSIAAPGASTARYGGNTSCVEVRASDGTVIVLDCGTGARELGLHLAQTMPQPIRLHLFIGHTHWDHIQGFPFFVPAFLPGSELNIYAPLGLQRGLEEAMAGQMEYSYFPVKMRDLRSRIHFTELDEGFFRVGGVLVETQFLNHTAPTIAYRMTSDGATIAYATDHEPFWNASGRVSQHPGDERHIAFLKGANLVIHDAQYTDAEYRDKVGWGHSSIEYAVDVALAAGVERLVLFHHDPAHDDATMERMEAMARDHVGRRGQALDVLAAREGLELEVRGSSAAPDMAEASALQHRQIVGGRVLLVSANEPEVAEIEEVLSDDGLVFLRETDLRAALSRGPELVPDIAIIDRELLDGDDDSSLDVLRDRLGRRNFPIVVLANSSIPSDAVFRGEASWTDYLPKPFSPPMLRTRVRAWLARTLLVFDPVERVALRTEQVTASGDSRARCASLLAALPLFRFLTAEHRELLLDSATEQTFTAGHVLIRESDPPDRLFVILSGRVRVLEVATDSPVELIVGELGVGEILGELGVLRNQPRSATVVAVERTHCLVIPQSEFLKVLQNSAELAVSLLRTLAGRLYETDRRLSRFAPDPVTGLPGRRAFYDQYRRLAAVARRRKTGALLLVVDVLQLRSINDRFGYGMGDDVLRTVADALVEATRTTDLIVRHGGDEFVVFFPDAGVGDIDTVIARVNDKIKVLSGKRGVPVAVTCNFGVAYAQIPPEIADDFLREADQDRLRRKR
;
A
#
# COMPACT_ATOMS: atom_id res chain seq x y z
N MET A 1 -34.90 -28.60 15.53
CA MET A 1 -34.66 -27.36 16.28
C MET A 1 -33.53 -26.64 15.56
N GLY A 2 -33.75 -25.73 14.64
CA GLY A 2 -34.91 -25.20 13.92
C GLY A 2 -34.26 -24.31 12.86
N ASP A 3 -34.67 -24.41 11.59
CA ASP A 3 -34.22 -23.49 10.55
C ASP A 3 -34.58 -22.07 10.98
N MET A 4 -33.59 -21.38 11.53
CA MET A 4 -33.67 -19.98 11.87
C MET A 4 -33.58 -19.25 10.53
N ILE A 5 -34.74 -18.74 10.10
CA ILE A 5 -34.91 -17.87 8.94
C ILE A 5 -33.73 -16.88 8.90
N ARG A 6 -32.84 -17.02 7.91
CA ARG A 6 -31.84 -15.98 7.61
C ARG A 6 -32.63 -14.77 7.09
N LEU A 7 -32.79 -13.74 7.93
CA LEU A 7 -33.67 -12.59 7.67
C LEU A 7 -33.04 -11.50 6.78
N PHE A 8 -31.71 -11.51 6.61
CA PHE A 8 -30.92 -10.54 5.83
C PHE A 8 -29.59 -11.16 5.37
N ASP A 9 -29.02 -10.63 4.29
CA ASP A 9 -27.71 -11.05 3.77
C ASP A 9 -26.60 -10.14 4.34
N MET A 10 -26.86 -8.83 4.40
CA MET A 10 -26.02 -7.85 5.08
C MET A 10 -26.86 -6.87 5.91
N ARG A 11 -26.33 -6.47 7.08
CA ARG A 11 -26.90 -5.41 7.92
C ARG A 11 -25.90 -4.27 8.05
N ILE A 12 -26.35 -3.05 7.77
CA ILE A 12 -25.56 -1.82 7.79
C ILE A 12 -26.07 -0.94 8.92
N ARG A 13 -25.16 -0.37 9.72
CA ARG A 13 -25.49 0.59 10.77
C ARG A 13 -24.55 1.79 10.74
N PHE A 14 -25.13 2.97 10.82
CA PHE A 14 -24.39 4.24 10.79
C PHE A 14 -24.09 4.72 12.22
N TRP A 15 -22.82 4.91 12.53
CA TRP A 15 -22.32 5.37 13.83
C TRP A 15 -21.76 6.80 13.78
N GLY A 16 -21.39 7.25 12.59
CA GLY A 16 -21.11 8.65 12.28
C GLY A 16 -21.29 8.90 10.79
N THR A 17 -21.67 10.13 10.43
CA THR A 17 -22.19 10.46 9.09
C THR A 17 -21.60 11.72 8.48
N ARG A 18 -20.86 12.51 9.26
CA ARG A 18 -20.27 13.78 8.80
C ARG A 18 -18.86 13.60 8.25
N GLY A 19 -18.49 14.49 7.34
CA GLY A 19 -17.10 14.65 6.90
C GLY A 19 -16.38 15.77 7.63
N SER A 20 -15.10 15.93 7.33
CA SER A 20 -14.17 16.96 7.82
C SER A 20 -13.93 16.98 9.35
N ILE A 21 -14.96 17.29 10.15
CA ILE A 21 -14.86 17.38 11.62
C ILE A 21 -16.18 16.97 12.29
N ALA A 22 -16.09 16.53 13.54
CA ALA A 22 -17.28 16.27 14.34
C ALA A 22 -18.02 17.59 14.65
N ALA A 23 -19.34 17.60 14.47
CA ALA A 23 -20.21 18.74 14.73
C ALA A 23 -21.42 18.34 15.61
N PRO A 24 -21.21 17.80 16.83
CA PRO A 24 -22.31 17.47 17.72
C PRO A 24 -22.97 18.74 18.26
N GLY A 25 -24.30 18.83 18.17
CA GLY A 25 -25.06 19.97 18.64
C GLY A 25 -26.57 19.74 18.55
N ALA A 26 -27.34 20.64 19.17
CA ALA A 26 -28.80 20.56 19.15
C ALA A 26 -29.39 20.69 17.72
N SER A 27 -28.69 21.39 16.83
CA SER A 27 -29.06 21.59 15.43
C SER A 27 -28.64 20.44 14.51
N THR A 28 -27.88 19.46 15.00
CA THR A 28 -27.35 18.33 14.23
C THR A 28 -27.76 16.98 14.82
N ALA A 29 -28.62 16.98 15.84
CA ALA A 29 -28.93 15.81 16.63
C ALA A 29 -29.76 14.75 15.86
N ARG A 30 -30.51 15.14 14.82
CA ARG A 30 -31.33 14.21 14.03
C ARG A 30 -30.51 13.42 13.03
N TYR A 31 -29.55 14.05 12.34
CA TYR A 31 -28.68 13.39 11.36
C TYR A 31 -27.33 12.94 11.96
N GLY A 32 -27.00 13.38 13.16
CA GLY A 32 -25.77 13.05 13.87
C GLY A 32 -24.69 14.12 13.70
N GLY A 33 -23.72 14.10 14.62
CA GLY A 33 -22.57 14.99 14.65
C GLY A 33 -21.22 14.29 14.59
N ASN A 34 -21.19 12.96 14.70
CA ASN A 34 -19.98 12.16 14.59
C ASN A 34 -19.54 12.03 13.13
N THR A 35 -18.22 12.00 12.94
CA THR A 35 -17.59 11.77 11.64
C THR A 35 -17.64 10.30 11.23
N SER A 36 -17.42 10.07 9.95
CA SER A 36 -17.57 8.79 9.25
C SER A 36 -17.25 7.54 10.07
N CYS A 37 -18.27 6.70 10.30
CA CYS A 37 -18.09 5.35 10.81
C CYS A 37 -19.33 4.52 10.51
N VAL A 38 -19.18 3.45 9.73
CA VAL A 38 -20.27 2.57 9.33
C VAL A 38 -19.93 1.12 9.65
N GLU A 39 -20.84 0.43 10.32
CA GLU A 39 -20.72 -1.00 10.61
C GLU A 39 -21.45 -1.80 9.52
N VAL A 40 -20.79 -2.83 9.00
CA VAL A 40 -21.36 -3.81 8.08
C VAL A 40 -21.22 -5.19 8.72
N ARG A 41 -22.34 -5.90 8.88
CA ARG A 41 -22.36 -7.30 9.32
C ARG A 41 -22.88 -8.21 8.24
N ALA A 42 -22.06 -9.19 7.85
CA ALA A 42 -22.47 -10.25 6.94
C ALA A 42 -23.19 -11.39 7.68
N SER A 43 -23.91 -12.21 6.92
CA SER A 43 -24.68 -13.36 7.42
C SER A 43 -23.85 -14.42 8.15
N ASP A 44 -22.56 -14.55 7.81
CA ASP A 44 -21.62 -15.49 8.40
C ASP A 44 -21.01 -15.00 9.73
N GLY A 45 -21.38 -13.81 10.17
CA GLY A 45 -20.89 -13.17 11.40
C GLY A 45 -19.66 -12.29 11.18
N THR A 46 -19.16 -12.14 9.96
CA THR A 46 -18.06 -11.22 9.63
C THR A 46 -18.48 -9.78 9.96
N VAL A 47 -17.64 -9.08 10.73
CA VAL A 47 -17.85 -7.69 11.14
C VAL A 47 -16.82 -6.80 10.46
N ILE A 48 -17.33 -5.91 9.62
CA ILE A 48 -16.58 -4.92 8.87
C ILE A 48 -16.95 -3.53 9.42
N VAL A 49 -15.95 -2.68 9.58
CA VAL A 49 -16.10 -1.27 9.95
C VAL A 49 -15.52 -0.45 8.81
N LEU A 50 -16.33 0.41 8.21
CA LEU A 50 -15.93 1.37 7.18
C LEU A 50 -15.68 2.70 7.87
N ASP A 51 -14.43 3.15 7.80
CA ASP A 51 -13.85 4.27 8.53
C ASP A 51 -13.93 4.19 10.05
N CYS A 52 -12.96 4.83 10.69
CA CYS A 52 -12.77 4.91 12.13
C CYS A 52 -12.82 6.36 12.62
N GLY A 53 -13.76 7.14 12.09
CA GLY A 53 -14.05 8.48 12.57
C GLY A 53 -14.58 8.49 14.00
N THR A 54 -14.96 9.65 14.51
CA THR A 54 -15.41 9.84 15.90
C THR A 54 -16.59 8.94 16.29
N GLY A 55 -17.42 8.50 15.33
CA GLY A 55 -18.49 7.51 15.54
C GLY A 55 -17.98 6.14 16.04
N ALA A 56 -16.71 5.82 15.76
CA ALA A 56 -16.08 4.57 16.20
C ALA A 56 -16.08 4.43 17.73
N ARG A 57 -16.10 5.52 18.49
CA ARG A 57 -16.17 5.46 19.96
C ARG A 57 -17.43 4.72 20.42
N GLU A 58 -18.60 5.11 19.92
CA GLU A 58 -19.88 4.50 20.30
C GLU A 58 -19.99 3.07 19.74
N LEU A 59 -19.52 2.85 18.51
CA LEU A 59 -19.42 1.51 17.94
C LEU A 59 -18.56 0.59 18.80
N GLY A 60 -17.37 1.04 19.21
CA GLY A 60 -16.43 0.26 20.01
C GLY A 60 -17.02 -0.15 21.36
N LEU A 61 -17.74 0.76 22.03
CA LEU A 61 -18.48 0.45 23.25
C LEU A 61 -19.58 -0.59 23.01
N HIS A 62 -20.32 -0.45 21.91
CA HIS A 62 -21.37 -1.39 21.53
C HIS A 62 -20.81 -2.80 21.22
N LEU A 63 -19.72 -2.90 20.46
CA LEU A 63 -19.07 -4.17 20.14
C LEU A 63 -18.55 -4.86 21.40
N ALA A 64 -17.93 -4.12 22.31
CA ALA A 64 -17.43 -4.66 23.58
C ALA A 64 -18.54 -5.27 24.46
N GLN A 65 -19.77 -4.75 24.36
CA GLN A 65 -20.93 -5.23 25.12
C GLN A 65 -21.68 -6.38 24.43
N THR A 66 -21.70 -6.38 23.09
CA THR A 66 -22.58 -7.27 22.31
C THR A 66 -21.86 -8.46 21.67
N MET A 67 -20.55 -8.37 21.46
CA MET A 67 -19.78 -9.44 20.83
C MET A 67 -19.10 -10.38 21.84
N PRO A 68 -19.01 -11.68 21.52
CA PRO A 68 -18.19 -12.60 22.30
C PRO A 68 -16.70 -12.25 22.16
N GLN A 69 -15.94 -12.48 23.23
CA GLN A 69 -14.48 -12.33 23.24
C GLN A 69 -13.80 -13.64 22.81
N PRO A 70 -12.68 -13.59 22.05
CA PRO A 70 -12.02 -12.39 21.53
C PRO A 70 -12.78 -11.77 20.35
N ILE A 71 -12.82 -10.43 20.31
CA ILE A 71 -13.41 -9.70 19.18
C ILE A 71 -12.46 -9.78 17.98
N ARG A 72 -13.00 -10.15 16.82
CA ARG A 72 -12.30 -10.11 15.53
C ARG A 72 -13.06 -9.20 14.59
N LEU A 73 -12.39 -8.22 14.01
CA LEU A 73 -13.02 -7.28 13.08
C LEU A 73 -12.06 -6.80 11.99
N HIS A 74 -12.66 -6.30 10.91
CA HIS A 74 -11.96 -5.77 9.76
C HIS A 74 -12.31 -4.29 9.59
N LEU A 75 -11.32 -3.42 9.73
CA LEU A 75 -11.47 -1.97 9.64
C LEU A 75 -10.93 -1.50 8.30
N PHE A 76 -11.81 -0.97 7.44
CA PHE A 76 -11.49 -0.47 6.12
C PHE A 76 -11.54 1.05 6.15
N ILE A 77 -10.41 1.69 5.90
CA ILE A 77 -10.22 3.13 5.95
C ILE A 77 -10.11 3.64 4.51
N GLY A 78 -11.07 4.45 4.07
CA GLY A 78 -11.09 4.98 2.70
C GLY A 78 -9.82 5.76 2.37
N HIS A 79 -9.37 6.60 3.30
CA HIS A 79 -8.08 7.29 3.34
C HIS A 79 -7.80 7.85 4.75
N THR A 80 -6.61 8.39 5.00
CA THR A 80 -6.14 8.71 6.36
C THR A 80 -6.34 10.17 6.80
N HIS A 81 -7.27 10.91 6.20
CA HIS A 81 -7.69 12.19 6.80
C HIS A 81 -8.37 11.97 8.16
N TRP A 82 -8.34 13.02 8.98
CA TRP A 82 -8.64 12.92 10.41
C TRP A 82 -10.05 12.43 10.71
N ASP A 83 -11.05 12.93 9.99
CA ASP A 83 -12.43 12.51 10.07
C ASP A 83 -12.66 11.01 9.88
N HIS A 84 -11.76 10.30 9.19
CA HIS A 84 -11.82 8.85 8.97
C HIS A 84 -11.03 8.03 10.00
N ILE A 85 -10.17 8.64 10.83
CA ILE A 85 -9.29 7.90 11.76
C ILE A 85 -9.33 8.38 13.22
N GLN A 86 -9.88 9.56 13.49
CA GLN A 86 -9.84 10.24 14.79
C GLN A 86 -10.49 9.45 15.93
N GLY A 87 -11.40 8.52 15.63
CA GLY A 87 -12.03 7.67 16.62
C GLY A 87 -11.16 6.49 17.08
N PHE A 88 -10.12 6.13 16.33
CA PHE A 88 -9.28 4.96 16.63
C PHE A 88 -8.65 4.97 18.04
N PRO A 89 -8.10 6.09 18.55
CA PRO A 89 -7.58 6.16 19.93
C PRO A 89 -8.64 5.90 21.02
N PHE A 90 -9.93 5.98 20.66
CA PHE A 90 -11.06 5.73 21.55
C PHE A 90 -11.83 4.45 21.18
N PHE A 91 -11.31 3.66 20.24
CA PHE A 91 -11.95 2.43 19.78
C PHE A 91 -11.64 1.28 20.73
N VAL A 92 -12.56 1.04 21.67
CA VAL A 92 -12.41 0.06 22.77
C VAL A 92 -11.82 -1.29 22.34
N PRO A 93 -12.24 -1.92 21.21
CA PRO A 93 -11.66 -3.19 20.77
C PRO A 93 -10.13 -3.21 20.66
N ALA A 94 -9.48 -2.08 20.35
CA ALA A 94 -8.02 -1.96 20.26
C ALA A 94 -7.31 -2.09 21.62
N PHE A 95 -8.02 -1.87 22.72
CA PHE A 95 -7.48 -1.93 24.08
C PHE A 95 -7.74 -3.27 24.77
N LEU A 96 -8.57 -4.13 24.16
CA LEU A 96 -8.97 -5.40 24.75
C LEU A 96 -7.94 -6.51 24.45
N PRO A 97 -7.42 -7.20 25.49
CA PRO A 97 -6.51 -8.32 25.30
C PRO A 97 -7.15 -9.44 24.48
N GLY A 98 -6.41 -9.93 23.48
CA GLY A 98 -6.84 -11.05 22.64
C GLY A 98 -7.74 -10.66 21.46
N SER A 99 -8.25 -9.42 21.41
CA SER A 99 -8.90 -8.89 20.20
C SER A 99 -7.94 -8.85 19.02
N GLU A 100 -8.48 -9.01 17.83
CA GLU A 100 -7.76 -8.99 16.56
C GLU A 100 -8.39 -7.97 15.61
N LEU A 101 -7.60 -6.97 15.20
CA LEU A 101 -8.01 -5.90 14.30
C LEU A 101 -7.22 -6.02 13.00
N ASN A 102 -7.91 -6.24 11.89
CA ASN A 102 -7.30 -6.20 10.57
C ASN A 102 -7.65 -4.86 9.92
N ILE A 103 -6.67 -3.98 9.73
CA ILE A 103 -6.85 -2.61 9.24
C ILE A 103 -6.36 -2.51 7.80
N TYR A 104 -7.25 -2.06 6.93
CA TYR A 104 -7.03 -1.92 5.50
C TYR A 104 -7.15 -0.46 5.09
N ALA A 105 -6.23 0.06 4.28
CA ALA A 105 -6.29 1.43 3.78
C ALA A 105 -5.48 1.57 2.49
N PRO A 106 -5.68 2.61 1.65
CA PRO A 106 -4.88 2.79 0.44
C PRO A 106 -3.39 2.93 0.73
N LEU A 107 -2.56 2.49 -0.23
CA LEU A 107 -1.11 2.67 -0.20
C LEU A 107 -0.73 4.16 -0.09
N GLY A 108 -0.10 4.52 1.02
CA GLY A 108 0.19 5.89 1.41
C GLY A 108 1.28 6.59 0.59
N LEU A 109 1.33 7.92 0.72
CA LEU A 109 2.14 8.81 -0.12
C LEU A 109 3.54 9.11 0.43
N GLN A 110 3.82 8.88 1.71
CA GLN A 110 5.17 9.06 2.31
C GLN A 110 5.44 8.22 3.58
N ARG A 111 4.39 7.76 4.27
CA ARG A 111 4.46 6.98 5.51
C ARG A 111 3.55 5.76 5.38
N GLY A 112 3.93 4.65 6.00
CA GLY A 112 3.10 3.44 6.01
C GLY A 112 1.80 3.65 6.80
N LEU A 113 0.77 2.86 6.52
CA LEU A 113 -0.53 2.92 7.20
C LEU A 113 -0.41 2.88 8.74
N GLU A 114 0.46 2.03 9.27
CA GLU A 114 0.72 1.95 10.72
C GLU A 114 1.18 3.29 11.30
N GLU A 115 2.07 3.98 10.60
CA GLU A 115 2.60 5.26 11.06
C GLU A 115 1.55 6.38 10.99
N ALA A 116 0.71 6.39 9.95
CA ALA A 116 -0.41 7.33 9.85
C ALA A 116 -1.40 7.14 11.02
N MET A 117 -1.74 5.89 11.33
CA MET A 117 -2.61 5.55 12.46
C MET A 117 -1.96 5.85 13.82
N ALA A 118 -0.65 5.63 13.95
CA ALA A 118 0.10 5.88 15.18
C ALA A 118 0.36 7.36 15.46
N GLY A 119 0.38 8.23 14.44
CA GLY A 119 0.69 9.66 14.58
C GLY A 119 -0.27 10.41 15.51
N GLN A 120 -1.57 10.09 15.46
CA GLN A 120 -2.57 10.63 16.39
C GLN A 120 -2.45 10.09 17.83
N MET A 121 -1.65 9.04 18.02
CA MET A 121 -1.36 8.41 19.31
C MET A 121 0.05 8.76 19.82
N GLU A 122 0.67 9.80 19.28
CA GLU A 122 1.90 10.34 19.86
C GLU A 122 1.62 10.91 21.26
N TYR A 123 2.58 10.70 22.18
CA TYR A 123 2.41 11.03 23.60
C TYR A 123 2.08 12.51 23.86
N SER A 124 2.47 13.40 22.94
CA SER A 124 2.15 14.83 22.98
C SER A 124 0.65 15.12 22.85
N TYR A 125 -0.10 14.26 22.15
CA TYR A 125 -1.53 14.44 21.85
C TYR A 125 -2.40 13.43 22.60
N PHE A 126 -1.87 12.23 22.88
CA PHE A 126 -2.62 11.13 23.47
C PHE A 126 -1.76 10.29 24.43
N PRO A 127 -2.25 9.90 25.61
CA PRO A 127 -1.41 9.29 26.66
C PRO A 127 -0.99 7.83 26.42
N VAL A 128 -1.53 7.17 25.40
CA VAL A 128 -1.27 5.76 25.08
C VAL A 128 -0.71 5.65 23.66
N LYS A 129 0.42 4.96 23.47
CA LYS A 129 1.00 4.76 22.13
C LYS A 129 0.41 3.53 21.46
N MET A 130 0.52 3.46 20.13
CA MET A 130 0.11 2.28 19.34
C MET A 130 0.67 0.96 19.90
N ARG A 131 1.92 0.94 20.33
CA ARG A 131 2.59 -0.24 20.93
C ARG A 131 2.07 -0.66 22.31
N ASP A 132 1.35 0.22 23.00
CA ASP A 132 0.81 -0.05 24.33
C ASP A 132 -0.59 -0.71 24.24
N LEU A 133 -1.15 -0.79 23.03
CA LEU A 133 -2.42 -1.47 22.75
C LEU A 133 -2.29 -2.98 23.00
N ARG A 134 -3.37 -3.59 23.50
CA ARG A 134 -3.38 -5.01 23.91
C ARG A 134 -4.03 -5.93 22.88
N SER A 135 -4.62 -5.38 21.82
CA SER A 135 -5.09 -6.13 20.67
C SER A 135 -3.94 -6.50 19.74
N ARG A 136 -4.13 -7.56 18.94
CA ARG A 136 -3.30 -7.82 17.75
C ARG A 136 -3.82 -6.95 16.62
N ILE A 137 -2.95 -6.17 16.00
CA ILE A 137 -3.32 -5.27 14.90
C ILE A 137 -2.49 -5.64 13.68
N HIS A 138 -3.16 -5.87 12.57
CA HIS A 138 -2.55 -6.17 11.27
C HIS A 138 -2.87 -5.04 10.31
N PHE A 139 -1.85 -4.40 9.74
CA PHE A 139 -2.02 -3.36 8.74
C PHE A 139 -1.83 -3.93 7.34
N THR A 140 -2.78 -3.66 6.45
CA THR A 140 -2.76 -4.07 5.04
C THR A 140 -2.98 -2.86 4.15
N GLU A 141 -1.97 -2.52 3.35
CA GLU A 141 -2.08 -1.45 2.37
C GLU A 141 -2.73 -1.99 1.10
N LEU A 142 -3.75 -1.28 0.61
CA LEU A 142 -4.60 -1.66 -0.50
C LEU A 142 -4.29 -0.85 -1.75
N ASP A 143 -4.50 -1.52 -2.86
CA ASP A 143 -4.56 -0.97 -4.21
C ASP A 143 -5.88 -1.46 -4.84
N GLU A 144 -6.16 -1.09 -6.09
CA GLU A 144 -7.36 -1.54 -6.80
C GLU A 144 -7.29 -3.05 -7.12
N GLY A 145 -8.38 -3.75 -6.89
CA GLY A 145 -8.43 -5.20 -7.05
C GLY A 145 -9.60 -5.80 -6.29
N PHE A 146 -9.47 -7.07 -5.91
CA PHE A 146 -10.46 -7.72 -5.06
C PHE A 146 -9.85 -8.80 -4.16
N PHE A 147 -10.51 -9.08 -3.04
CA PHE A 147 -10.12 -10.13 -2.11
C PHE A 147 -11.31 -10.55 -1.25
N ARG A 148 -11.11 -11.55 -0.39
CA ARG A 148 -12.12 -12.02 0.55
C ARG A 148 -11.76 -11.70 1.99
N VAL A 149 -12.79 -11.36 2.75
CA VAL A 149 -12.78 -11.27 4.20
C VAL A 149 -13.96 -12.09 4.70
N GLY A 150 -13.69 -13.26 5.27
CA GLY A 150 -14.73 -14.25 5.56
C GLY A 150 -15.56 -14.59 4.32
N GLY A 151 -16.88 -14.50 4.44
CA GLY A 151 -17.88 -14.67 3.39
C GLY A 151 -18.07 -13.47 2.47
N VAL A 152 -17.34 -12.37 2.67
CA VAL A 152 -17.50 -11.12 1.92
C VAL A 152 -16.42 -11.00 0.85
N LEU A 153 -16.82 -10.84 -0.42
CA LEU A 153 -15.92 -10.34 -1.47
C LEU A 153 -15.84 -8.82 -1.33
N VAL A 154 -14.61 -8.29 -1.27
CA VAL A 154 -14.34 -6.86 -1.31
C VAL A 154 -13.60 -6.53 -2.60
N GLU A 155 -14.14 -5.60 -3.38
CA GLU A 155 -13.52 -4.97 -4.54
C GLU A 155 -13.13 -3.52 -4.20
N THR A 156 -12.01 -3.05 -4.74
CA THR A 156 -11.43 -1.74 -4.44
C THR A 156 -11.23 -0.92 -5.71
N GLN A 157 -11.53 0.39 -5.65
CA GLN A 157 -11.31 1.35 -6.72
C GLN A 157 -10.80 2.69 -6.18
N PHE A 158 -9.80 3.31 -6.82
CA PHE A 158 -9.37 4.66 -6.49
C PHE A 158 -10.44 5.70 -6.88
N LEU A 159 -10.69 6.63 -5.97
CA LEU A 159 -11.59 7.75 -6.15
C LEU A 159 -10.85 9.02 -6.59
N ASN A 160 -11.60 10.01 -7.05
CA ASN A 160 -11.09 11.33 -7.40
C ASN A 160 -11.08 12.19 -6.12
N HIS A 161 -9.95 12.21 -5.42
CA HIS A 161 -9.79 12.93 -4.16
C HIS A 161 -8.41 13.59 -4.08
N THR A 162 -8.24 14.49 -3.12
CA THR A 162 -6.97 15.23 -2.90
C THR A 162 -5.82 14.36 -2.37
N ALA A 163 -6.16 13.17 -1.84
CA ALA A 163 -5.24 12.16 -1.32
C ALA A 163 -5.59 10.75 -1.88
N PRO A 164 -4.68 9.75 -1.80
CA PRO A 164 -5.01 8.39 -2.21
C PRO A 164 -6.20 7.88 -1.43
N THR A 165 -7.30 7.64 -2.14
CA THR A 165 -8.59 7.30 -1.56
C THR A 165 -9.21 6.16 -2.34
N ILE A 166 -9.69 5.13 -1.64
CA ILE A 166 -10.28 3.93 -2.23
C ILE A 166 -11.73 3.77 -1.78
N ALA A 167 -12.61 3.46 -2.72
CA ALA A 167 -13.95 2.94 -2.46
C ALA A 167 -13.94 1.42 -2.31
N TYR A 168 -14.93 0.91 -1.57
CA TYR A 168 -15.14 -0.51 -1.34
C TYR A 168 -16.48 -0.96 -1.90
N ARG A 169 -16.48 -1.99 -2.74
CA ARG A 169 -17.68 -2.71 -3.17
C ARG A 169 -17.66 -4.08 -2.52
N MET A 170 -18.67 -4.37 -1.70
CA MET A 170 -18.73 -5.56 -0.87
C MET A 170 -19.91 -6.42 -1.28
N THR A 171 -19.65 -7.69 -1.60
CA THR A 171 -20.68 -8.65 -2.01
C THR A 171 -20.68 -9.86 -1.09
N SER A 172 -21.86 -10.22 -0.57
CA SER A 172 -22.06 -11.39 0.28
C SER A 172 -23.48 -11.93 0.09
N ASP A 173 -23.62 -13.24 -0.09
CA ASP A 173 -24.91 -13.93 -0.29
C ASP A 173 -25.83 -13.29 -1.36
N GLY A 174 -25.23 -12.72 -2.42
CA GLY A 174 -25.96 -12.08 -3.52
C GLY A 174 -26.39 -10.63 -3.25
N ALA A 175 -26.21 -10.12 -2.03
CA ALA A 175 -26.30 -8.70 -1.72
C ALA A 175 -24.99 -7.98 -2.06
N THR A 176 -25.07 -6.81 -2.68
CA THR A 176 -23.93 -5.95 -2.99
C THR A 176 -24.14 -4.56 -2.43
N ILE A 177 -23.17 -4.08 -1.64
CA ILE A 177 -23.10 -2.70 -1.17
C ILE A 177 -21.85 -2.01 -1.75
N ALA A 178 -21.90 -0.71 -2.00
CA ALA A 178 -20.72 0.08 -2.33
C ALA A 178 -20.60 1.26 -1.36
N TYR A 179 -19.39 1.49 -0.86
CA TYR A 179 -19.00 2.60 -0.02
C TYR A 179 -17.99 3.46 -0.78
N ALA A 180 -18.44 4.62 -1.24
CA ALA A 180 -17.69 5.53 -2.09
C ALA A 180 -17.83 6.98 -1.59
N THR A 181 -17.18 7.26 -0.47
CA THR A 181 -17.09 8.60 0.13
C THR A 181 -15.84 9.33 -0.37
N ASP A 182 -15.77 10.65 -0.23
CA ASP A 182 -14.59 11.42 -0.66
C ASP A 182 -14.30 11.29 -2.15
N HIS A 183 -15.36 11.38 -2.93
CA HIS A 183 -15.29 11.35 -4.38
C HIS A 183 -15.70 12.69 -4.94
N GLU A 184 -14.90 13.23 -5.85
CA GLU A 184 -15.24 14.40 -6.64
C GLU A 184 -15.66 14.00 -8.06
N PRO A 185 -16.71 14.60 -8.64
CA PRO A 185 -17.07 14.40 -10.03
C PRO A 185 -15.85 14.64 -10.94
N PHE A 186 -15.60 13.74 -11.89
CA PHE A 186 -14.64 14.07 -12.96
C PHE A 186 -15.20 15.08 -13.95
N TRP A 187 -16.54 15.18 -14.00
CA TRP A 187 -17.30 16.09 -14.82
C TRP A 187 -18.51 16.64 -14.08
N ASN A 188 -18.83 17.94 -14.23
CA ASN A 188 -20.03 18.52 -13.64
C ASN A 188 -20.78 19.50 -14.56
N ALA A 189 -21.19 19.05 -15.75
CA ALA A 189 -22.16 19.78 -16.56
C ALA A 189 -23.61 19.39 -16.32
N SER A 190 -24.50 20.38 -16.51
CA SER A 190 -25.96 20.32 -16.36
C SER A 190 -26.69 19.43 -17.40
N GLY A 191 -26.15 18.24 -17.68
CA GLY A 191 -26.66 17.25 -18.62
C GLY A 191 -27.05 15.91 -17.97
N ARG A 192 -27.43 14.93 -18.78
CA ARG A 192 -27.39 13.52 -18.34
C ARG A 192 -25.91 13.15 -18.21
N VAL A 193 -25.54 12.48 -17.11
CA VAL A 193 -24.25 11.81 -16.86
C VAL A 193 -23.41 11.70 -18.13
N SER A 194 -22.27 12.39 -18.13
CA SER A 194 -21.42 12.55 -19.30
C SER A 194 -20.63 11.28 -19.64
N GLN A 195 -20.05 11.27 -20.85
CA GLN A 195 -19.13 10.24 -21.33
C GLN A 195 -17.71 10.40 -20.77
N HIS A 196 -17.54 11.05 -19.60
CA HIS A 196 -16.20 11.18 -19.04
C HIS A 196 -15.70 9.81 -18.57
N PRO A 197 -14.52 9.32 -19.04
CA PRO A 197 -14.07 7.96 -18.73
C PRO A 197 -13.94 7.66 -17.23
N GLY A 198 -13.64 8.68 -16.43
CA GLY A 198 -13.59 8.58 -14.96
C GLY A 198 -14.95 8.32 -14.32
N ASP A 199 -15.99 9.04 -14.75
CA ASP A 199 -17.35 8.88 -14.23
C ASP A 199 -17.98 7.59 -14.75
N GLU A 200 -17.75 7.22 -16.02
CA GLU A 200 -18.20 5.93 -16.58
C GLU A 200 -17.64 4.75 -15.80
N ARG A 201 -16.38 4.83 -15.39
CA ARG A 201 -15.74 3.82 -14.54
C ARG A 201 -16.34 3.79 -13.14
N HIS A 202 -16.62 4.96 -12.57
CA HIS A 202 -17.28 5.05 -11.28
C HIS A 202 -18.68 4.41 -11.32
N ILE A 203 -19.46 4.72 -12.35
CA ILE A 203 -20.76 4.09 -12.61
C ILE A 203 -20.63 2.58 -12.80
N ALA A 204 -19.63 2.12 -13.55
CA ALA A 204 -19.38 0.70 -13.74
C ALA A 204 -19.08 -0.03 -12.42
N PHE A 205 -18.32 0.61 -11.52
CA PHE A 205 -18.04 0.09 -10.18
C PHE A 205 -19.31 0.01 -9.30
N LEU A 206 -20.19 1.00 -9.40
CA LEU A 206 -21.46 1.02 -8.65
C LEU A 206 -22.55 0.13 -9.25
N LYS A 207 -22.33 -0.39 -10.46
CA LYS A 207 -23.37 -1.03 -11.28
C LYS A 207 -24.05 -2.19 -10.57
N GLY A 208 -25.38 -2.11 -10.49
CA GLY A 208 -26.23 -3.15 -9.91
C GLY A 208 -26.08 -3.35 -8.41
N ALA A 209 -25.49 -2.40 -7.67
CA ALA A 209 -25.44 -2.47 -6.21
C ALA A 209 -26.85 -2.29 -5.60
N ASN A 210 -27.18 -3.10 -4.59
CA ASN A 210 -28.42 -2.98 -3.82
C ASN A 210 -28.41 -1.72 -2.94
N LEU A 211 -27.22 -1.33 -2.45
CA LEU A 211 -27.03 -0.14 -1.62
C LEU A 211 -25.74 0.57 -2.02
N VAL A 212 -25.81 1.87 -2.29
CA VAL A 212 -24.62 2.72 -2.41
C VAL A 212 -24.65 3.76 -1.30
N ILE A 213 -23.56 3.86 -0.56
CA ILE A 213 -23.26 4.95 0.38
C ILE A 213 -22.28 5.86 -0.34
N HIS A 214 -22.71 7.05 -0.71
CA HIS A 214 -21.94 7.95 -1.57
C HIS A 214 -21.70 9.29 -0.90
N ASP A 215 -20.53 9.89 -1.19
CA ASP A 215 -20.26 11.29 -0.86
C ASP A 215 -21.33 12.21 -1.45
N ALA A 216 -21.92 13.07 -0.64
CA ALA A 216 -22.92 14.00 -1.10
C ALA A 216 -22.90 15.28 -0.25
N GLN A 217 -21.70 15.77 0.05
CA GLN A 217 -21.47 16.83 1.03
C GLN A 217 -22.13 18.16 0.64
N TYR A 218 -22.28 18.43 -0.66
CA TYR A 218 -22.71 19.73 -1.17
C TYR A 218 -23.97 19.63 -2.05
N THR A 219 -24.62 20.77 -2.28
CA THR A 219 -25.48 20.99 -3.43
C THR A 219 -24.66 21.45 -4.64
N ASP A 220 -25.16 21.31 -5.86
CA ASP A 220 -24.50 21.86 -7.07
C ASP A 220 -24.19 23.37 -6.95
N ALA A 221 -25.01 24.12 -6.22
CA ALA A 221 -24.79 25.54 -5.99
C ALA A 221 -23.57 25.79 -5.09
N GLU A 222 -23.44 25.02 -4.01
CA GLU A 222 -22.29 25.09 -3.09
C GLU A 222 -21.02 24.54 -3.73
N TYR A 223 -21.14 23.46 -4.48
CA TYR A 223 -20.00 22.74 -5.08
C TYR A 223 -19.17 23.61 -6.04
N ARG A 224 -19.78 24.61 -6.69
CA ARG A 224 -19.09 25.56 -7.59
C ARG A 224 -17.88 26.23 -6.95
N ASP A 225 -17.96 26.53 -5.67
CA ASP A 225 -16.88 27.17 -4.91
C ASP A 225 -16.01 26.14 -4.16
N LYS A 226 -16.20 24.83 -4.42
CA LYS A 226 -15.59 23.69 -3.71
C LYS A 226 -14.94 22.67 -4.65
N VAL A 227 -14.83 22.97 -5.94
CA VAL A 227 -14.09 22.14 -6.90
C VAL A 227 -12.64 21.98 -6.42
N GLY A 228 -12.13 20.75 -6.48
CA GLY A 228 -10.81 20.34 -6.00
C GLY A 228 -10.76 20.02 -4.50
N TRP A 229 -11.88 20.11 -3.78
CA TRP A 229 -11.92 19.74 -2.36
C TRP A 229 -12.13 18.24 -2.15
N GLY A 230 -12.41 17.47 -3.22
CA GLY A 230 -12.48 16.02 -3.15
C GLY A 230 -13.85 15.44 -2.74
N HIS A 231 -14.93 16.21 -2.91
CA HIS A 231 -16.29 15.83 -2.52
C HIS A 231 -17.30 16.09 -3.66
N SER A 232 -18.50 15.54 -3.53
CA SER A 232 -19.55 15.53 -4.55
C SER A 232 -20.79 16.33 -4.15
N SER A 233 -21.56 16.70 -5.16
CA SER A 233 -22.92 17.20 -4.96
C SER A 233 -23.94 16.06 -4.82
N ILE A 234 -25.08 16.36 -4.17
CA ILE A 234 -26.22 15.43 -4.11
C ILE A 234 -26.77 15.10 -5.50
N GLU A 235 -26.78 16.06 -6.42
CA GLU A 235 -27.27 15.88 -7.78
C GLU A 235 -26.40 14.89 -8.55
N TYR A 236 -25.07 15.03 -8.45
CA TYR A 236 -24.11 14.09 -9.03
C TYR A 236 -24.30 12.68 -8.46
N ALA A 237 -24.35 12.54 -7.13
CA ALA A 237 -24.51 11.25 -6.46
C ALA A 237 -25.79 10.52 -6.92
N VAL A 238 -26.90 11.25 -7.08
CA VAL A 238 -28.14 10.69 -7.62
C VAL A 238 -27.99 10.28 -9.08
N ASP A 239 -27.39 11.13 -9.91
CA ASP A 239 -27.25 10.87 -11.34
C ASP A 239 -26.36 9.64 -11.62
N VAL A 240 -25.24 9.47 -10.91
CA VAL A 240 -24.39 8.27 -11.04
C VAL A 240 -25.08 7.01 -10.51
N ALA A 241 -25.83 7.10 -9.41
CA ALA A 241 -26.58 5.96 -8.86
C ALA A 241 -27.69 5.49 -9.83
N LEU A 242 -28.39 6.44 -10.45
CA LEU A 242 -29.39 6.15 -11.49
C LEU A 242 -28.75 5.49 -12.72
N ALA A 243 -27.62 6.03 -13.20
CA ALA A 243 -26.89 5.45 -14.34
C ALA A 243 -26.36 4.04 -14.05
N ALA A 244 -25.95 3.78 -12.81
CA ALA A 244 -25.48 2.48 -12.34
C ALA A 244 -26.63 1.46 -12.09
N GLY A 245 -27.89 1.90 -12.08
CA GLY A 245 -29.03 1.03 -11.77
C GLY A 245 -29.02 0.57 -10.31
N VAL A 246 -28.64 1.46 -9.40
CA VAL A 246 -28.63 1.22 -7.94
C VAL A 246 -30.05 1.16 -7.40
N GLU A 247 -30.32 0.26 -6.45
CA GLU A 247 -31.65 0.14 -5.84
C GLU A 247 -31.89 1.20 -4.75
N ARG A 248 -30.89 1.43 -3.89
CA ARG A 248 -30.93 2.41 -2.81
C ARG A 248 -29.63 3.22 -2.71
N LEU A 249 -29.77 4.55 -2.64
CA LEU A 249 -28.68 5.49 -2.41
C LEU A 249 -28.81 6.12 -1.01
N VAL A 250 -27.72 6.09 -0.26
CA VAL A 250 -27.55 6.81 1.01
C VAL A 250 -26.60 7.98 0.78
N LEU A 251 -27.12 9.19 0.93
CA LEU A 251 -26.33 10.43 0.95
C LEU A 251 -25.54 10.46 2.25
N PHE A 252 -24.22 10.59 2.15
CA PHE A 252 -23.29 10.50 3.28
C PHE A 252 -22.23 11.59 3.20
N HIS A 253 -21.45 11.73 4.27
CA HIS A 253 -20.38 12.72 4.38
C HIS A 253 -20.92 14.16 4.46
N HIS A 254 -21.91 14.36 5.35
CA HIS A 254 -22.59 15.64 5.49
C HIS A 254 -21.64 16.75 5.96
N ASP A 255 -21.79 17.95 5.39
CA ASP A 255 -20.96 19.09 5.76
C ASP A 255 -21.17 19.47 7.23
N PRO A 256 -20.13 19.72 8.03
CA PRO A 256 -20.24 20.11 9.43
C PRO A 256 -21.14 21.33 9.69
N ALA A 257 -21.28 22.23 8.72
CA ALA A 257 -22.10 23.44 8.83
C ALA A 257 -23.58 23.20 8.49
N HIS A 258 -23.94 22.07 7.88
CA HIS A 258 -25.34 21.76 7.56
C HIS A 258 -26.09 21.25 8.79
N ASP A 259 -27.10 22.02 9.21
CA ASP A 259 -28.04 21.63 10.26
C ASP A 259 -29.08 20.61 9.76
N ASP A 260 -29.85 20.04 10.70
CA ASP A 260 -30.86 19.03 10.41
C ASP A 260 -31.91 19.52 9.40
N ALA A 261 -32.28 20.81 9.45
CA ALA A 261 -33.23 21.40 8.51
C ALA A 261 -32.64 21.50 7.09
N THR A 262 -31.34 21.74 6.96
CA THR A 262 -30.63 21.74 5.68
C THR A 262 -30.53 20.32 5.13
N MET A 263 -30.21 19.34 5.97
CA MET A 263 -30.18 17.94 5.57
C MET A 263 -31.55 17.44 5.09
N GLU A 264 -32.64 17.83 5.74
CA GLU A 264 -34.00 17.53 5.29
C GLU A 264 -34.29 18.11 3.89
N ARG A 265 -33.84 19.35 3.62
CA ARG A 265 -33.99 19.98 2.30
C ARG A 265 -33.18 19.25 1.24
N MET A 266 -31.94 18.88 1.53
CA MET A 266 -31.07 18.15 0.60
C MET A 266 -31.62 16.76 0.28
N GLU A 267 -32.10 16.01 1.29
CA GLU A 267 -32.76 14.72 1.09
C GLU A 267 -34.02 14.85 0.21
N ALA A 268 -34.82 15.92 0.41
CA ALA A 268 -35.98 16.21 -0.43
C ALA A 268 -35.58 16.59 -1.87
N MET A 269 -34.53 17.39 -2.06
CA MET A 269 -33.99 17.76 -3.37
C MET A 269 -33.54 16.52 -4.14
N ALA A 270 -32.84 15.59 -3.48
CA ALA A 270 -32.38 14.35 -4.10
C ALA A 270 -33.56 13.48 -4.57
N ARG A 271 -34.61 13.34 -3.75
CA ARG A 271 -35.84 12.61 -4.12
C ARG A 271 -36.59 13.27 -5.28
N ASP A 272 -36.68 14.60 -5.28
CA ASP A 272 -37.29 15.35 -6.39
C ASP A 272 -36.49 15.16 -7.69
N HIS A 273 -35.15 15.15 -7.61
CA HIS A 273 -34.27 14.89 -8.75
C HIS A 273 -34.50 13.50 -9.33
N VAL A 274 -34.63 12.45 -8.50
CA VAL A 274 -35.04 11.11 -8.94
C VAL A 274 -36.41 11.13 -9.62
N GLY A 275 -37.40 11.80 -9.01
CA GLY A 275 -38.75 11.91 -9.55
C GLY A 275 -38.78 12.54 -10.95
N ARG A 276 -37.98 13.59 -11.17
CA ARG A 276 -37.82 14.25 -12.48
C ARG A 276 -37.21 13.35 -13.54
N ARG A 277 -36.38 12.36 -13.15
CA ARG A 277 -35.76 11.39 -14.07
C ARG A 277 -36.68 10.21 -14.42
N GLY A 278 -37.76 10.00 -13.66
CA GLY A 278 -38.76 8.96 -13.93
C GLY A 278 -38.26 7.52 -13.74
N GLN A 279 -37.21 7.35 -12.94
CA GLN A 279 -36.57 6.06 -12.64
C GLN A 279 -36.79 5.69 -11.16
N ALA A 280 -36.71 4.40 -10.83
CA ALA A 280 -36.88 3.91 -9.47
C ALA A 280 -35.51 3.85 -8.76
N LEU A 281 -35.31 4.74 -7.78
CA LEU A 281 -34.17 4.75 -6.86
C LEU A 281 -34.67 5.22 -5.49
N ASP A 282 -34.43 4.43 -4.43
CA ASP A 282 -34.73 4.85 -3.06
C ASP A 282 -33.59 5.72 -2.53
N VAL A 283 -33.89 6.95 -2.09
CA VAL A 283 -32.87 7.89 -1.60
C VAL A 283 -33.19 8.33 -0.17
N LEU A 284 -32.15 8.30 0.67
CA LEU A 284 -32.18 8.81 2.04
C LEU A 284 -30.84 9.46 2.42
N ALA A 285 -30.86 10.41 3.35
CA ALA A 285 -29.65 10.90 3.98
C ALA A 285 -29.30 10.04 5.21
N ALA A 286 -28.01 9.72 5.35
CA ALA A 286 -27.52 8.94 6.48
C ALA A 286 -27.75 9.67 7.80
N ARG A 287 -28.08 8.93 8.86
CA ARG A 287 -28.16 9.46 10.21
C ARG A 287 -27.61 8.49 11.23
N GLU A 288 -27.01 9.00 12.29
CA GLU A 288 -26.57 8.16 13.41
C GLU A 288 -27.70 7.26 13.93
N GLY A 289 -27.40 5.98 14.12
CA GLY A 289 -28.36 4.96 14.54
C GLY A 289 -29.29 4.44 13.44
N LEU A 290 -29.18 4.92 12.20
CA LEU A 290 -29.85 4.30 11.06
C LEU A 290 -29.33 2.88 10.87
N GLU A 291 -30.25 1.92 10.80
CA GLU A 291 -29.97 0.52 10.45
C GLU A 291 -30.70 0.16 9.15
N LEU A 292 -29.99 -0.49 8.24
CA LEU A 292 -30.52 -0.96 6.96
C LEU A 292 -30.21 -2.45 6.81
N GLU A 293 -31.20 -3.23 6.38
CA GLU A 293 -31.00 -4.58 5.89
C GLU A 293 -30.93 -4.56 4.36
N VAL A 294 -29.91 -5.22 3.81
CA VAL A 294 -29.73 -5.39 2.38
C VAL A 294 -29.88 -6.87 2.05
N ARG A 295 -30.69 -7.13 1.02
CA ARG A 295 -31.00 -8.47 0.53
C ARG A 295 -30.58 -8.55 -0.93
N GLY A 296 -30.02 -9.69 -1.33
CA GLY A 296 -29.61 -9.96 -2.68
C GLY A 296 -30.80 -10.05 -3.62
N SER A 297 -30.70 -9.36 -4.75
CA SER A 297 -31.68 -9.42 -5.84
C SER A 297 -31.27 -10.42 -6.94
N SER A 298 -30.10 -11.06 -6.83
CA SER A 298 -29.57 -12.01 -7.80
C SER A 298 -28.75 -13.13 -7.15
N ALA A 299 -28.52 -14.24 -7.88
CA ALA A 299 -27.58 -15.28 -7.43
C ALA A 299 -26.18 -14.69 -7.31
N ALA A 300 -25.47 -14.98 -6.22
CA ALA A 300 -24.09 -14.53 -6.04
C ALA A 300 -23.28 -14.89 -7.30
N PRO A 301 -22.53 -13.93 -7.90
CA PRO A 301 -21.75 -14.23 -9.08
C PRO A 301 -20.78 -15.40 -8.82
N ASP A 302 -20.59 -16.28 -9.81
CA ASP A 302 -19.52 -17.29 -9.78
C ASP A 302 -18.19 -16.54 -9.76
N MET A 303 -17.46 -16.63 -8.65
CA MET A 303 -16.25 -15.82 -8.45
C MET A 303 -15.04 -16.67 -8.08
N ALA A 304 -13.91 -16.24 -8.62
CA ALA A 304 -12.61 -16.90 -8.48
C ALA A 304 -12.26 -17.14 -7.00
N GLU A 305 -11.76 -18.34 -6.68
CA GLU A 305 -11.37 -18.72 -5.32
C GLU A 305 -10.12 -17.95 -4.81
N ALA A 306 -9.37 -17.31 -5.70
CA ALA A 306 -8.14 -16.58 -5.38
C ALA A 306 -8.39 -15.07 -5.24
N SER A 307 -7.91 -14.47 -4.13
CA SER A 307 -7.80 -13.02 -3.97
C SER A 307 -6.86 -12.45 -5.03
N ALA A 308 -7.25 -11.34 -5.66
CA ALA A 308 -6.45 -10.61 -6.64
C ALA A 308 -6.31 -9.14 -6.22
N LEU A 309 -5.65 -8.91 -5.09
CA LEU A 309 -5.14 -7.59 -4.75
C LEU A 309 -4.02 -7.26 -5.73
N GLN A 310 -4.35 -6.52 -6.79
CA GLN A 310 -3.35 -6.09 -7.75
C GLN A 310 -2.61 -4.90 -7.14
N HIS A 311 -1.41 -5.11 -6.60
CA HIS A 311 -0.45 -4.02 -6.49
C HIS A 311 -0.04 -3.64 -7.92
N ARG A 312 -0.80 -2.73 -8.54
CA ARG A 312 -0.66 -2.34 -9.94
C ARG A 312 0.62 -1.55 -10.08
N GLN A 313 1.67 -2.25 -10.46
CA GLN A 313 2.97 -1.65 -10.60
C GLN A 313 3.00 -0.66 -11.76
N ILE A 314 2.90 0.62 -11.41
CA ILE A 314 3.16 1.74 -12.32
C ILE A 314 4.65 1.93 -12.62
N VAL A 315 5.53 1.16 -11.96
CA VAL A 315 6.98 1.21 -12.15
C VAL A 315 7.32 0.98 -13.62
N GLY A 316 8.11 1.87 -14.21
CA GLY A 316 8.43 1.90 -15.62
C GLY A 316 7.40 2.62 -16.50
N GLY A 317 6.28 3.07 -15.93
CA GLY A 317 5.29 3.91 -16.60
C GLY A 317 5.90 5.20 -17.12
N ARG A 318 5.56 5.56 -18.36
CA ARG A 318 6.19 6.65 -19.10
C ARG A 318 5.36 7.91 -19.03
N VAL A 319 5.87 8.94 -18.36
CA VAL A 319 5.19 10.22 -18.15
C VAL A 319 5.75 11.25 -19.12
N LEU A 320 4.95 11.67 -20.10
CA LEU A 320 5.28 12.80 -20.98
C LEU A 320 5.01 14.11 -20.25
N LEU A 321 6.08 14.82 -19.89
CA LEU A 321 6.00 16.09 -19.18
C LEU A 321 6.28 17.23 -20.16
N VAL A 322 5.27 18.07 -20.42
CA VAL A 322 5.33 19.18 -21.36
C VAL A 322 5.20 20.49 -20.58
N SER A 323 6.33 21.11 -20.25
CA SER A 323 6.38 22.40 -19.54
C SER A 323 7.67 23.13 -19.89
N ALA A 324 7.60 24.46 -20.00
CA ALA A 324 8.77 25.33 -20.16
C ALA A 324 9.36 25.77 -18.80
N ASN A 325 8.69 25.44 -17.69
CA ASN A 325 9.08 25.83 -16.34
C ASN A 325 9.94 24.72 -15.68
N GLU A 326 11.26 24.82 -15.81
CA GLU A 326 12.22 23.84 -15.26
C GLU A 326 12.10 23.61 -13.74
N PRO A 327 11.93 24.65 -12.88
CA PRO A 327 11.64 24.44 -11.46
C PRO A 327 10.41 23.56 -11.20
N GLU A 328 9.32 23.78 -11.93
CA GLU A 328 8.09 22.99 -11.80
C GLU A 328 8.31 21.54 -12.29
N VAL A 329 9.05 21.37 -13.39
CA VAL A 329 9.43 20.04 -13.88
C VAL A 329 10.23 19.27 -12.83
N ALA A 330 11.22 19.92 -12.21
CA ALA A 330 12.02 19.31 -11.16
C ALA A 330 11.18 18.94 -9.93
N GLU A 331 10.22 19.80 -9.54
CA GLU A 331 9.29 19.50 -8.44
C GLU A 331 8.41 18.28 -8.76
N ILE A 332 7.84 18.20 -9.96
CA ILE A 332 7.01 17.05 -10.39
C ILE A 332 7.80 15.75 -10.35
N GLU A 333 9.02 15.76 -10.88
CA GLU A 333 9.89 14.59 -10.87
C GLU A 333 10.34 14.19 -9.46
N GLU A 334 10.64 15.15 -8.59
CA GLU A 334 10.99 14.88 -7.19
C GLU A 334 9.84 14.17 -6.48
N VAL A 335 8.61 14.68 -6.64
CA VAL A 335 7.39 14.14 -6.03
C VAL A 335 7.09 12.72 -6.50
N LEU A 336 7.41 12.41 -7.76
CA LEU A 336 7.14 11.12 -8.40
C LEU A 336 8.36 10.18 -8.44
N SER A 337 9.50 10.60 -7.88
CA SER A 337 10.78 9.89 -8.01
C SER A 337 10.76 8.48 -7.40
N ASP A 338 10.04 8.32 -6.27
CA ASP A 338 9.91 7.05 -5.56
C ASP A 338 8.98 6.03 -6.26
N ASP A 339 8.24 6.43 -7.30
CA ASP A 339 7.32 5.56 -8.04
C ASP A 339 8.01 4.79 -9.19
N GLY A 340 9.30 5.05 -9.44
CA GLY A 340 10.06 4.35 -10.49
C GLY A 340 9.57 4.63 -11.91
N LEU A 341 9.03 5.82 -12.16
CA LEU A 341 8.50 6.26 -13.45
C LEU A 341 9.62 6.70 -14.41
N VAL A 342 9.32 6.69 -15.71
CA VAL A 342 10.21 7.20 -16.76
C VAL A 342 9.68 8.54 -17.26
N PHE A 343 10.41 9.62 -16.99
CA PHE A 343 10.01 10.96 -17.46
C PHE A 343 10.52 11.24 -18.88
N LEU A 344 9.61 11.69 -19.72
CA LEU A 344 9.84 12.08 -21.12
C LEU A 344 9.58 13.59 -21.20
N ARG A 345 10.64 14.39 -21.24
CA ARG A 345 10.52 15.85 -21.19
C ARG A 345 10.40 16.46 -22.58
N GLU A 346 9.48 17.40 -22.73
CA GLU A 346 9.38 18.29 -23.87
C GLU A 346 9.11 19.72 -23.37
N THR A 347 9.72 20.72 -24.00
CA THR A 347 9.59 22.13 -23.57
C THR A 347 8.44 22.86 -24.26
N ASP A 348 7.87 22.26 -25.31
CA ASP A 348 6.78 22.83 -26.09
C ASP A 348 5.87 21.74 -26.68
N LEU A 349 4.63 22.12 -26.99
CA LEU A 349 3.61 21.19 -27.49
C LEU A 349 3.90 20.68 -28.90
N ARG A 350 4.62 21.43 -29.74
CA ARG A 350 4.96 20.99 -31.09
C ARG A 350 5.97 19.84 -31.06
N ALA A 351 6.95 19.91 -30.16
CA ALA A 351 7.89 18.83 -29.90
C ALA A 351 7.15 17.59 -29.38
N ALA A 352 6.26 17.75 -28.40
CA ALA A 352 5.41 16.68 -27.89
C ALA A 352 4.55 16.01 -28.98
N LEU A 353 3.92 16.79 -29.87
CA LEU A 353 3.11 16.27 -30.98
C LEU A 353 3.94 15.52 -32.04
N SER A 354 5.19 15.94 -32.27
CA SER A 354 6.07 15.32 -33.27
C SER A 354 6.74 14.05 -32.78
N ARG A 355 7.24 14.06 -31.54
CA ARG A 355 7.98 12.95 -30.93
C ARG A 355 7.12 12.00 -30.12
N GLY A 356 5.93 12.42 -29.68
CA GLY A 356 5.02 11.64 -28.85
C GLY A 356 4.82 10.19 -29.31
N PRO A 357 4.53 9.92 -30.60
CA PRO A 357 4.39 8.55 -31.11
C PRO A 357 5.65 7.69 -30.98
N GLU A 358 6.85 8.27 -31.06
CA GLU A 358 8.13 7.57 -30.87
C GLU A 358 8.41 7.33 -29.38
N LEU A 359 7.95 8.25 -28.53
CA LEU A 359 8.15 8.19 -27.09
C LEU A 359 7.18 7.24 -26.39
N VAL A 360 6.05 6.89 -27.02
CA VAL A 360 5.05 5.93 -26.49
C VAL A 360 4.74 6.18 -25.00
N PRO A 361 4.26 7.38 -24.64
CA PRO A 361 3.94 7.68 -23.24
C PRO A 361 2.69 6.92 -22.77
N ASP A 362 2.58 6.72 -21.46
CA ASP A 362 1.42 6.13 -20.78
C ASP A 362 0.47 7.20 -20.22
N ILE A 363 1.02 8.38 -19.89
CA ILE A 363 0.28 9.56 -19.44
C ILE A 363 1.03 10.82 -19.88
N ALA A 364 0.31 11.93 -20.08
CA ALA A 364 0.93 13.24 -20.25
C ALA A 364 0.53 14.20 -19.11
N ILE A 365 1.50 15.01 -18.67
CA ILE A 365 1.31 16.16 -17.80
C ILE A 365 1.70 17.39 -18.62
N ILE A 366 0.76 18.31 -18.84
CA ILE A 366 0.94 19.43 -19.76
C ILE A 366 0.64 20.75 -19.04
N ASP A 367 1.57 21.69 -19.13
CA ASP A 367 1.34 23.07 -18.68
C ASP A 367 0.32 23.76 -19.60
N ARG A 368 -0.78 24.27 -19.03
CA ARG A 368 -1.84 24.94 -19.79
C ARG A 368 -1.31 26.16 -20.54
N GLU A 369 -0.28 26.83 -20.03
CA GLU A 369 0.30 28.01 -20.70
C GLU A 369 0.94 27.70 -22.06
N LEU A 370 1.18 26.42 -22.37
CA LEU A 370 1.71 25.95 -23.65
C LEU A 370 0.62 25.55 -24.66
N LEU A 371 -0.66 25.65 -24.30
CA LEU A 371 -1.77 25.40 -25.20
C LEU A 371 -2.09 26.67 -26.02
N ASP A 372 -2.20 26.52 -27.34
CA ASP A 372 -2.55 27.62 -28.24
C ASP A 372 -4.06 27.88 -28.19
N GLY A 373 -4.50 29.02 -27.64
CA GLY A 373 -5.90 29.45 -27.64
C GLY A 373 -6.71 29.04 -26.39
N ASP A 374 -7.99 29.42 -26.36
CA ASP A 374 -8.92 29.02 -25.28
C ASP A 374 -9.48 27.60 -25.49
N ASP A 375 -9.39 27.05 -26.71
CA ASP A 375 -9.85 25.71 -27.04
C ASP A 375 -8.70 24.70 -26.89
N ASP A 376 -8.87 23.72 -25.99
CA ASP A 376 -7.87 22.69 -25.69
C ASP A 376 -7.69 21.66 -26.85
N SER A 377 -8.05 22.02 -28.08
CA SER A 377 -8.12 21.17 -29.29
C SER A 377 -6.79 20.52 -29.67
N SER A 378 -5.67 21.15 -29.31
CA SER A 378 -4.33 20.58 -29.53
C SER A 378 -4.09 19.29 -28.72
N LEU A 379 -4.83 19.07 -27.63
CA LEU A 379 -4.78 17.84 -26.86
C LEU A 379 -5.40 16.65 -27.62
N ASP A 380 -6.48 16.89 -28.37
CA ASP A 380 -7.11 15.85 -29.19
C ASP A 380 -6.21 15.44 -30.35
N VAL A 381 -5.47 16.40 -30.93
CA VAL A 381 -4.44 16.10 -31.94
C VAL A 381 -3.35 15.20 -31.36
N LEU A 382 -2.95 15.41 -30.10
CA LEU A 382 -1.98 14.54 -29.43
C LEU A 382 -2.53 13.12 -29.28
N ARG A 383 -3.79 12.97 -28.84
CA ARG A 383 -4.45 11.65 -28.72
C ARG A 383 -4.55 10.93 -30.06
N ASP A 384 -4.92 11.65 -31.12
CA ASP A 384 -5.03 11.10 -32.47
C ASP A 384 -3.67 10.63 -33.00
N ARG A 385 -2.60 11.41 -32.79
CA ARG A 385 -1.24 11.01 -33.19
C ARG A 385 -0.72 9.81 -32.41
N LEU A 386 -1.07 9.70 -31.14
CA LEU A 386 -0.76 8.54 -30.32
C LEU A 386 -1.62 7.32 -30.70
N GLY A 387 -2.67 7.50 -31.50
CA GLY A 387 -3.65 6.46 -31.81
C GLY A 387 -4.49 6.04 -30.60
N ARG A 388 -4.58 6.88 -29.58
CA ARG A 388 -5.15 6.55 -28.26
C ARG A 388 -6.19 7.58 -27.84
N ARG A 389 -7.45 7.36 -28.23
CA ARG A 389 -8.58 8.27 -27.96
C ARG A 389 -8.80 8.59 -26.47
N ASN A 390 -8.50 7.64 -25.59
CA ASN A 390 -8.65 7.78 -24.13
C ASN A 390 -7.29 7.95 -23.43
N PHE A 391 -6.27 8.42 -24.13
CA PHE A 391 -4.96 8.70 -23.51
C PHE A 391 -5.10 9.75 -22.40
N PRO A 392 -4.64 9.46 -21.16
CA PRO A 392 -4.82 10.39 -20.06
C PRO A 392 -3.87 11.59 -20.18
N ILE A 393 -4.46 12.78 -20.10
CA ILE A 393 -3.75 14.06 -20.11
C ILE A 393 -4.15 14.85 -18.86
N VAL A 394 -3.18 15.10 -17.99
CA VAL A 394 -3.32 15.93 -16.79
C VAL A 394 -2.81 17.34 -17.10
N VAL A 395 -3.65 18.36 -16.95
CA VAL A 395 -3.27 19.75 -17.23
C VAL A 395 -2.91 20.48 -15.94
N LEU A 396 -1.83 21.26 -15.93
CA LEU A 396 -1.43 22.15 -14.83
C LEU A 396 -1.86 23.59 -15.15
N ALA A 397 -2.57 24.31 -14.27
CA ALA A 397 -2.98 25.71 -14.54
C ALA A 397 -2.90 26.68 -13.34
N ASN A 398 -2.58 27.95 -13.60
CA ASN A 398 -2.15 28.98 -12.62
C ASN A 398 -3.20 29.56 -11.64
N SER A 399 -4.48 29.30 -11.83
CA SER A 399 -5.55 29.54 -10.83
C SER A 399 -6.84 28.93 -11.36
N SER A 400 -7.80 28.68 -10.47
CA SER A 400 -9.09 28.03 -10.75
C SER A 400 -9.62 28.43 -12.12
N ILE A 401 -9.57 27.48 -13.06
CA ILE A 401 -10.21 27.59 -14.38
C ILE A 401 -11.59 28.22 -14.15
N PRO A 402 -11.98 29.30 -14.85
CA PRO A 402 -13.32 29.86 -14.71
C PRO A 402 -14.31 28.70 -14.78
N SER A 403 -15.02 28.48 -13.67
CA SER A 403 -15.69 27.21 -13.37
C SER A 403 -16.49 26.71 -14.57
N ASP A 404 -17.14 27.62 -15.28
CA ASP A 404 -17.92 27.39 -16.48
C ASP A 404 -17.37 26.42 -17.55
N ALA A 405 -16.06 26.37 -17.85
CA ALA A 405 -15.56 25.45 -18.89
C ALA A 405 -15.50 23.98 -18.40
N VAL A 406 -15.10 23.77 -17.15
CA VAL A 406 -15.14 22.47 -16.46
C VAL A 406 -16.59 22.05 -16.22
N PHE A 407 -17.45 23.03 -15.87
CA PHE A 407 -18.89 22.87 -15.69
C PHE A 407 -19.69 22.75 -17.00
N ARG A 408 -19.12 23.02 -18.17
CA ARG A 408 -19.73 22.69 -19.48
C ARG A 408 -19.09 21.46 -20.11
N GLY A 409 -17.88 21.14 -19.65
CA GLY A 409 -17.08 20.02 -20.04
C GLY A 409 -16.72 20.00 -21.53
N GLU A 410 -16.47 21.19 -22.04
CA GLU A 410 -15.90 21.40 -23.37
C GLU A 410 -14.38 21.18 -23.37
N ALA A 411 -13.83 20.59 -22.30
CA ALA A 411 -12.42 20.40 -22.06
C ALA A 411 -11.89 19.10 -22.67
N SER A 412 -10.86 19.20 -23.51
CA SER A 412 -10.20 18.04 -24.13
C SER A 412 -9.20 17.34 -23.21
N TRP A 413 -8.98 17.77 -21.97
CA TRP A 413 -8.08 17.08 -21.02
C TRP A 413 -8.82 16.02 -20.18
N THR A 414 -8.05 15.11 -19.57
CA THR A 414 -8.57 13.99 -18.77
C THR A 414 -8.62 14.32 -17.27
N ASP A 415 -7.70 15.15 -16.81
CA ASP A 415 -7.64 15.61 -15.43
C ASP A 415 -6.93 16.97 -15.34
N TYR A 416 -7.04 17.62 -14.18
CA TYR A 416 -6.50 18.96 -13.93
C TYR A 416 -5.88 19.06 -12.53
N LEU A 417 -4.79 19.85 -12.43
CA LEU A 417 -4.13 20.23 -11.18
C LEU A 417 -3.95 21.76 -11.11
N PRO A 418 -4.53 22.45 -10.12
CA PRO A 418 -4.28 23.88 -9.90
C PRO A 418 -2.85 24.11 -9.42
N LYS A 419 -2.18 25.15 -9.94
CA LYS A 419 -0.88 25.64 -9.47
C LYS A 419 -1.11 26.72 -8.38
N PRO A 420 -0.33 26.71 -7.28
CA PRO A 420 0.63 25.67 -6.91
C PRO A 420 -0.11 24.37 -6.55
N PHE A 421 0.36 23.23 -7.07
CA PHE A 421 -0.28 21.93 -6.84
C PHE A 421 0.21 21.29 -5.55
N SER A 422 -0.67 20.50 -4.93
CA SER A 422 -0.33 19.65 -3.78
C SER A 422 0.49 18.44 -4.26
N PRO A 423 1.71 18.20 -3.75
CA PRO A 423 2.49 17.00 -4.10
C PRO A 423 1.73 15.68 -3.88
N PRO A 424 0.99 15.51 -2.76
CA PRO A 424 0.06 14.39 -2.61
C PRO A 424 -0.96 14.24 -3.73
N MET A 425 -1.57 15.34 -4.15
CA MET A 425 -2.60 15.30 -5.19
C MET A 425 -2.01 14.94 -6.55
N LEU A 426 -0.85 15.52 -6.91
CA LEU A 426 -0.11 15.20 -8.12
C LEU A 426 0.21 13.70 -8.17
N ARG A 427 0.87 13.18 -7.12
CA ARG A 427 1.24 11.77 -7.04
C ARG A 427 0.02 10.88 -7.14
N THR A 428 -1.05 11.17 -6.39
CA THR A 428 -2.29 10.37 -6.43
C THR A 428 -2.90 10.31 -7.83
N ARG A 429 -3.10 11.46 -8.49
CA ARG A 429 -3.70 11.51 -9.84
C ARG A 429 -2.86 10.74 -10.85
N VAL A 430 -1.55 10.93 -10.84
CA VAL A 430 -0.63 10.23 -11.75
C VAL A 430 -0.66 8.73 -11.52
N ARG A 431 -0.56 8.26 -10.27
CA ARG A 431 -0.64 6.83 -9.94
C ARG A 431 -1.96 6.24 -10.38
N ALA A 432 -3.07 6.92 -10.10
CA ALA A 432 -4.41 6.46 -10.46
C ALA A 432 -4.57 6.34 -11.99
N TRP A 433 -4.15 7.37 -12.76
CA TRP A 433 -4.24 7.33 -14.23
C TRP A 433 -3.29 6.34 -14.88
N LEU A 434 -2.07 6.15 -14.35
CA LEU A 434 -1.15 5.12 -14.81
C LEU A 434 -1.71 3.71 -14.53
N ALA A 435 -2.19 3.47 -13.31
CA ALA A 435 -2.84 2.22 -12.96
C ALA A 435 -4.04 1.93 -13.89
N ARG A 436 -4.86 2.94 -14.19
CA ARG A 436 -6.01 2.85 -15.13
C ARG A 436 -5.59 2.52 -16.55
N THR A 437 -4.58 3.21 -17.06
CA THR A 437 -4.16 3.12 -18.46
C THR A 437 -3.53 1.78 -18.80
N LEU A 438 -2.82 1.20 -17.85
CA LEU A 438 -2.25 -0.14 -17.99
C LEU A 438 -3.34 -1.24 -18.02
N LEU A 439 -4.61 -0.92 -17.71
CA LEU A 439 -5.75 -1.85 -17.68
C LEU A 439 -6.69 -1.75 -18.90
N VAL A 440 -6.93 -0.55 -19.45
CA VAL A 440 -7.98 -0.30 -20.47
C VAL A 440 -7.63 -0.86 -21.86
N PHE A 441 -6.41 -1.37 -22.07
CA PHE A 441 -6.07 -2.09 -23.29
C PHE A 441 -6.66 -3.51 -23.28
N ASP A 442 -7.89 -3.56 -23.78
CA ASP A 442 -8.73 -4.72 -24.12
C ASP A 442 -7.94 -5.94 -24.64
N PRO A 443 -8.27 -7.19 -24.26
CA PRO A 443 -7.54 -8.41 -24.64
C PRO A 443 -7.46 -8.68 -26.14
N VAL A 444 -8.22 -7.95 -26.96
CA VAL A 444 -8.32 -8.13 -28.42
C VAL A 444 -7.16 -7.45 -29.17
N GLU A 445 -6.53 -6.41 -28.61
CA GLU A 445 -5.37 -5.73 -29.22
C GLU A 445 -4.01 -6.19 -28.69
N ARG A 446 -3.97 -6.96 -27.59
CA ARG A 446 -2.75 -7.67 -27.17
C ARG A 446 -2.49 -8.85 -28.09
N VAL A 447 -1.91 -8.55 -29.25
CA VAL A 447 -1.08 -9.40 -30.11
C VAL A 447 -0.96 -10.83 -29.60
N ALA A 448 -1.57 -11.75 -30.36
CA ALA A 448 -1.41 -13.19 -30.31
C ALA A 448 -0.13 -13.65 -29.58
N LEU A 449 -0.29 -14.44 -28.51
CA LEU A 449 0.79 -15.26 -27.95
C LEU A 449 1.41 -16.08 -29.09
N ARG A 450 2.52 -15.59 -29.66
CA ARG A 450 3.32 -16.37 -30.60
C ARG A 450 4.09 -17.40 -29.80
N THR A 451 3.50 -18.58 -29.64
CA THR A 451 4.25 -19.78 -29.28
C THR A 451 4.92 -20.28 -30.54
N GLU A 452 6.18 -19.91 -30.74
CA GLU A 452 7.00 -20.45 -31.83
C GLU A 452 7.83 -21.62 -31.27
N GLN A 453 7.68 -22.81 -31.86
CA GLN A 453 8.62 -23.89 -31.58
C GLN A 453 10.00 -23.48 -32.09
N VAL A 454 11.06 -23.82 -31.35
CA VAL A 454 12.46 -23.60 -31.77
C VAL A 454 12.82 -24.38 -33.07
N THR A 455 11.86 -25.12 -33.63
CA THR A 455 11.98 -25.98 -34.81
C THR A 455 11.76 -25.27 -36.17
N ALA A 456 11.30 -24.01 -36.21
CA ALA A 456 10.84 -23.40 -37.48
C ALA A 456 11.92 -22.71 -38.35
N SER A 457 13.10 -22.37 -37.81
CA SER A 457 14.23 -21.87 -38.64
C SER A 457 15.59 -22.19 -38.00
N GLY A 458 16.56 -22.66 -38.80
CA GLY A 458 17.89 -23.03 -38.31
C GLY A 458 18.66 -21.90 -37.61
N ASP A 459 18.30 -20.65 -37.90
CA ASP A 459 18.90 -19.44 -37.33
C ASP A 459 18.42 -19.19 -35.87
N SER A 460 17.16 -19.52 -35.54
CA SER A 460 16.63 -19.38 -34.17
C SER A 460 17.29 -20.35 -33.19
N ARG A 461 17.54 -21.58 -33.65
CA ARG A 461 18.16 -22.64 -32.85
C ARG A 461 19.63 -22.33 -32.56
N ALA A 462 20.39 -21.90 -33.56
CA ALA A 462 21.78 -21.48 -33.39
C ALA A 462 21.91 -20.27 -32.44
N ARG A 463 20.96 -19.32 -32.50
CA ARG A 463 20.87 -18.20 -31.57
C ARG A 463 20.63 -18.67 -30.13
N CYS A 464 19.66 -19.54 -29.89
CA CYS A 464 19.36 -20.06 -28.54
C CYS A 464 20.52 -20.86 -27.96
N ALA A 465 21.22 -21.67 -28.77
CA ALA A 465 22.41 -22.39 -28.35
C ALA A 465 23.54 -21.45 -27.90
N SER A 466 23.75 -20.34 -28.62
CA SER A 466 24.70 -19.30 -28.24
C SER A 466 24.30 -18.56 -26.97
N LEU A 467 23.01 -18.23 -26.82
CA LEU A 467 22.49 -17.60 -25.61
C LEU A 467 22.69 -18.49 -24.39
N LEU A 468 22.30 -19.78 -24.45
CA LEU A 468 22.54 -20.73 -23.37
C LEU A 468 24.03 -20.84 -23.03
N ALA A 469 24.92 -20.88 -24.02
CA ALA A 469 26.37 -20.91 -23.78
C ALA A 469 26.89 -19.66 -23.04
N ALA A 470 26.23 -18.51 -23.19
CA ALA A 470 26.60 -17.27 -22.51
C ALA A 470 26.09 -17.19 -21.05
N LEU A 471 25.06 -17.97 -20.69
CA LEU A 471 24.44 -17.88 -19.37
C LEU A 471 25.28 -18.55 -18.27
N PRO A 472 25.42 -17.93 -17.08
CA PRO A 472 26.28 -18.45 -16.01
C PRO A 472 26.01 -19.90 -15.60
N LEU A 473 24.74 -20.32 -15.64
CA LEU A 473 24.32 -21.68 -15.28
C LEU A 473 24.69 -22.73 -16.35
N PHE A 474 24.62 -22.36 -17.63
CA PHE A 474 24.70 -23.30 -18.76
C PHE A 474 26.03 -23.22 -19.53
N ARG A 475 26.89 -22.23 -19.24
CA ARG A 475 28.17 -22.02 -19.93
C ARG A 475 29.13 -23.20 -19.91
N PHE A 476 28.99 -24.09 -18.92
CA PHE A 476 29.85 -25.28 -18.76
C PHE A 476 29.30 -26.53 -19.46
N LEU A 477 28.11 -26.45 -20.06
CA LEU A 477 27.55 -27.58 -20.81
C LEU A 477 28.36 -27.84 -22.08
N THR A 478 28.46 -29.10 -22.49
CA THR A 478 28.96 -29.47 -23.81
C THR A 478 27.96 -29.05 -24.89
N ALA A 479 28.41 -29.00 -26.15
CA ALA A 479 27.50 -28.70 -27.26
C ALA A 479 26.37 -29.75 -27.36
N GLU A 480 26.69 -31.03 -27.14
CA GLU A 480 25.73 -32.12 -27.12
C GLU A 480 24.66 -31.96 -26.03
N HIS A 481 25.05 -31.60 -24.80
CA HIS A 481 24.10 -31.34 -23.72
C HIS A 481 23.23 -30.09 -23.94
N ARG A 482 23.76 -29.06 -24.62
CA ARG A 482 22.95 -27.90 -25.02
C ARG A 482 21.92 -28.26 -26.09
N GLU A 483 22.30 -29.07 -27.07
CA GLU A 483 21.36 -29.55 -28.09
C GLU A 483 20.23 -30.38 -27.48
N LEU A 484 20.54 -31.25 -26.51
CA LEU A 484 19.54 -32.01 -25.77
C LEU A 484 18.50 -31.12 -25.06
N LEU A 485 18.92 -29.98 -24.49
CA LEU A 485 17.98 -29.02 -23.89
C LEU A 485 17.10 -28.33 -24.94
N LEU A 486 17.61 -28.13 -26.16
CA LEU A 486 16.93 -27.40 -27.22
C LEU A 486 15.99 -28.28 -28.06
N ASP A 487 16.13 -29.61 -28.04
CA ASP A 487 15.32 -30.54 -28.83
C ASP A 487 13.81 -30.40 -28.61
N SER A 488 13.40 -30.07 -27.38
CA SER A 488 11.99 -29.87 -27.02
C SER A 488 11.73 -28.51 -26.38
N ALA A 489 12.66 -27.57 -26.50
CA ALA A 489 12.47 -26.23 -25.98
C ALA A 489 11.56 -25.39 -26.90
N THR A 490 10.79 -24.49 -26.29
CA THR A 490 9.97 -23.51 -27.02
C THR A 490 10.33 -22.10 -26.58
N GLU A 491 10.32 -21.15 -27.50
CA GLU A 491 10.43 -19.74 -27.17
C GLU A 491 9.03 -19.20 -26.85
N GLN A 492 8.89 -18.48 -25.72
CA GLN A 492 7.66 -17.84 -25.32
C GLN A 492 7.93 -16.41 -24.88
N THR A 493 7.09 -15.48 -25.35
CA THR A 493 7.17 -14.08 -24.92
C THR A 493 5.94 -13.72 -24.09
N PHE A 494 6.21 -13.17 -22.92
CA PHE A 494 5.23 -12.72 -21.93
C PHE A 494 5.23 -11.19 -21.90
N THR A 495 4.06 -10.58 -21.93
CA THR A 495 3.90 -9.14 -21.68
C THR A 495 3.93 -8.86 -20.18
N ALA A 496 4.24 -7.63 -19.79
CA ALA A 496 4.11 -7.20 -18.39
C ALA A 496 2.71 -7.56 -17.82
N GLY A 497 2.70 -8.06 -16.58
CA GLY A 497 1.53 -8.56 -15.87
C GLY A 497 1.10 -9.99 -16.22
N HIS A 498 1.73 -10.66 -17.20
CA HIS A 498 1.37 -12.03 -17.55
C HIS A 498 1.94 -13.03 -16.55
N VAL A 499 1.14 -14.02 -16.13
CA VAL A 499 1.57 -15.08 -15.19
C VAL A 499 2.28 -16.19 -15.96
N LEU A 500 3.54 -16.47 -15.61
CA LEU A 500 4.34 -17.54 -16.22
C LEU A 500 4.12 -18.88 -15.48
N ILE A 501 3.98 -18.83 -14.16
CA ILE A 501 3.85 -19.97 -13.26
C ILE A 501 2.81 -19.61 -12.22
N ARG A 502 1.86 -20.50 -11.91
CA ARG A 502 0.99 -20.34 -10.72
C ARG A 502 1.48 -21.25 -9.60
N GLU A 503 1.35 -20.77 -8.36
CA GLU A 503 1.54 -21.62 -7.19
C GLU A 503 0.62 -22.86 -7.27
N SER A 504 1.10 -23.98 -6.74
CA SER A 504 0.44 -25.29 -6.80
C SER A 504 0.31 -25.95 -8.18
N ASP A 505 0.73 -25.29 -9.26
CA ASP A 505 0.83 -25.94 -10.58
C ASP A 505 1.79 -27.15 -10.53
N PRO A 506 1.66 -28.13 -11.44
CA PRO A 506 2.63 -29.20 -11.57
C PRO A 506 4.01 -28.67 -12.04
N PRO A 507 5.13 -29.29 -11.63
CA PRO A 507 6.48 -28.88 -12.02
C PRO A 507 6.91 -29.41 -13.41
N ASP A 508 6.06 -29.25 -14.42
CA ASP A 508 6.17 -29.82 -15.76
C ASP A 508 7.29 -29.24 -16.65
N ARG A 509 7.73 -28.01 -16.37
CA ARG A 509 8.72 -27.26 -17.17
C ARG A 509 9.54 -26.28 -16.35
N LEU A 510 10.66 -25.80 -16.89
CA LEU A 510 11.36 -24.63 -16.37
C LEU A 510 11.44 -23.54 -17.43
N PHE A 511 11.73 -22.32 -16.98
CA PHE A 511 11.92 -21.18 -17.88
C PHE A 511 13.30 -20.60 -17.67
N VAL A 512 13.95 -20.23 -18.77
CA VAL A 512 15.20 -19.48 -18.79
C VAL A 512 14.90 -18.10 -19.34
N ILE A 513 15.20 -17.04 -18.59
CA ILE A 513 14.91 -15.66 -19.02
C ILE A 513 15.99 -15.23 -20.01
N LEU A 514 15.60 -15.05 -21.28
CA LEU A 514 16.49 -14.57 -22.35
C LEU A 514 16.54 -13.05 -22.43
N SER A 515 15.42 -12.39 -22.14
CA SER A 515 15.33 -10.94 -21.94
C SER A 515 14.13 -10.60 -21.05
N GLY A 516 14.13 -9.44 -20.39
CA GLY A 516 13.07 -9.01 -19.49
C GLY A 516 13.33 -9.34 -18.02
N ARG A 517 12.29 -9.14 -17.19
CA ARG A 517 12.29 -9.41 -15.75
C ARG A 517 10.95 -9.95 -15.30
N VAL A 518 10.98 -10.83 -14.32
CA VAL A 518 9.80 -11.41 -13.67
C VAL A 518 9.88 -11.24 -12.16
N ARG A 519 8.75 -11.40 -11.49
CA ARG A 519 8.60 -11.32 -10.04
C ARG A 519 7.96 -12.59 -9.49
N VAL A 520 8.45 -13.03 -8.34
CA VAL A 520 8.02 -14.22 -7.61
C VAL A 520 7.16 -13.79 -6.43
N LEU A 521 5.98 -14.39 -6.30
CA LEU A 521 4.92 -14.09 -5.33
C LEU A 521 4.57 -15.38 -4.55
N GLU A 522 4.51 -15.32 -3.22
CA GLU A 522 4.16 -16.45 -2.36
C GLU A 522 2.98 -16.09 -1.46
N VAL A 523 1.96 -16.95 -1.35
CA VAL A 523 0.83 -16.71 -0.44
C VAL A 523 1.22 -17.13 0.99
N ALA A 524 1.09 -16.21 1.95
CA ALA A 524 1.35 -16.55 3.35
C ALA A 524 0.38 -17.62 3.87
N THR A 525 0.87 -18.58 4.65
CA THR A 525 0.10 -19.78 5.07
C THR A 525 -1.11 -19.45 5.95
N ASP A 526 -1.12 -18.27 6.58
CA ASP A 526 -2.18 -17.78 7.46
C ASP A 526 -2.78 -16.43 7.00
N SER A 527 -2.44 -15.96 5.79
CA SER A 527 -2.92 -14.67 5.25
C SER A 527 -3.02 -14.72 3.73
N PRO A 528 -4.12 -14.26 3.11
CA PRO A 528 -4.30 -14.29 1.66
C PRO A 528 -3.44 -13.24 0.91
N VAL A 529 -2.42 -12.67 1.58
CA VAL A 529 -1.51 -11.68 1.02
C VAL A 529 -0.39 -12.39 0.26
N GLU A 530 -0.26 -12.07 -1.02
CA GLU A 530 0.88 -12.45 -1.84
C GLU A 530 2.12 -11.63 -1.43
N LEU A 531 3.09 -12.29 -0.82
CA LEU A 531 4.38 -11.72 -0.45
C LEU A 531 5.30 -11.71 -1.68
N ILE A 532 5.88 -10.56 -1.99
CA ILE A 532 6.93 -10.46 -3.02
C ILE A 532 8.21 -11.07 -2.46
N VAL A 533 8.54 -12.28 -2.93
CA VAL A 533 9.75 -13.00 -2.51
C VAL A 533 10.98 -12.41 -3.22
N GLY A 534 10.83 -12.02 -4.48
CA GLY A 534 11.90 -11.36 -5.23
C GLY A 534 11.64 -11.19 -6.71
N GLU A 535 12.62 -10.64 -7.42
CA GLU A 535 12.61 -10.49 -8.88
C GLU A 535 13.77 -11.24 -9.50
N LEU A 536 13.54 -11.72 -10.71
CA LEU A 536 14.48 -12.51 -11.48
C LEU A 536 14.62 -11.92 -12.89
N GLY A 537 15.85 -11.83 -13.38
CA GLY A 537 16.18 -11.15 -14.65
C GLY A 537 16.89 -12.02 -15.66
N VAL A 538 17.47 -11.38 -16.67
CA VAL A 538 18.16 -12.04 -17.79
C VAL A 538 19.22 -13.02 -17.29
N GLY A 539 19.15 -14.25 -17.80
CA GLY A 539 20.07 -15.34 -17.47
C GLY A 539 19.71 -16.15 -16.24
N GLU A 540 18.66 -15.75 -15.51
CA GLU A 540 18.12 -16.53 -14.40
C GLU A 540 17.08 -17.55 -14.87
N ILE A 541 16.88 -18.57 -14.03
CA ILE A 541 15.89 -19.62 -14.26
C ILE A 541 14.74 -19.56 -13.26
N LEU A 542 13.58 -20.05 -13.70
CA LEU A 542 12.31 -20.08 -12.97
C LEU A 542 11.75 -21.50 -12.89
N GLY A 543 11.14 -21.82 -11.75
CA GLY A 543 10.43 -23.08 -11.55
C GLY A 543 11.34 -24.27 -11.27
N GLU A 544 12.64 -24.03 -11.07
CA GLU A 544 13.67 -25.04 -10.83
C GLU A 544 13.43 -25.82 -9.54
N LEU A 545 12.95 -25.15 -8.49
CA LEU A 545 12.71 -25.78 -7.18
C LEU A 545 11.64 -26.86 -7.26
N GLY A 546 10.53 -26.58 -7.95
CA GLY A 546 9.47 -27.56 -8.19
C GLY A 546 9.96 -28.74 -9.03
N VAL A 547 10.73 -28.46 -10.09
CA VAL A 547 11.33 -29.47 -10.99
C VAL A 547 12.28 -30.40 -10.23
N LEU A 548 13.14 -29.85 -9.37
CA LEU A 548 14.14 -30.61 -8.60
C LEU A 548 13.54 -31.41 -7.44
N ARG A 549 12.56 -30.83 -6.73
CA ARG A 549 11.89 -31.48 -5.59
C ARG A 549 10.78 -32.45 -6.02
N ASN A 550 10.39 -32.40 -7.29
CA ASN A 550 9.21 -33.06 -7.82
C ASN A 550 7.95 -32.75 -6.98
N GLN A 551 7.77 -31.46 -6.68
CA GLN A 551 6.66 -30.93 -5.88
C GLN A 551 5.93 -29.84 -6.67
N PRO A 552 4.65 -29.56 -6.34
CA PRO A 552 3.94 -28.43 -6.91
C PRO A 552 4.73 -27.13 -6.80
N ARG A 553 4.47 -26.17 -7.69
CA ARG A 553 5.11 -24.85 -7.67
C ARG A 553 4.87 -24.20 -6.31
N SER A 554 5.94 -23.66 -5.72
CA SER A 554 5.90 -23.03 -4.40
C SER A 554 5.52 -21.55 -4.44
N ALA A 555 5.37 -20.96 -5.63
CA ALA A 555 5.14 -19.54 -5.80
C ALA A 555 4.55 -19.26 -7.20
N THR A 556 3.80 -18.17 -7.28
CA THR A 556 3.33 -17.59 -8.54
C THR A 556 4.42 -16.68 -9.13
N VAL A 557 4.60 -16.68 -10.44
CA VAL A 557 5.60 -15.86 -11.15
C VAL A 557 4.95 -15.03 -12.22
N VAL A 558 5.22 -13.72 -12.23
CA VAL A 558 4.60 -12.74 -13.13
C VAL A 558 5.66 -11.93 -13.86
N ALA A 559 5.48 -11.68 -15.16
CA ALA A 559 6.34 -10.78 -15.92
C ALA A 559 6.21 -9.33 -15.45
N VAL A 560 7.33 -8.68 -15.07
CA VAL A 560 7.38 -7.25 -14.68
C VAL A 560 7.44 -6.36 -15.92
N GLU A 561 8.20 -6.80 -16.92
CA GLU A 561 8.30 -6.17 -18.24
C GLU A 561 8.12 -7.22 -19.35
N ARG A 562 8.14 -6.82 -20.62
CA ARG A 562 8.11 -7.79 -21.72
C ARG A 562 9.28 -8.77 -21.57
N THR A 563 8.94 -10.02 -21.26
CA THR A 563 9.90 -11.05 -20.88
C THR A 563 9.89 -12.16 -21.91
N HIS A 564 11.04 -12.43 -22.49
CA HIS A 564 11.25 -13.51 -23.42
C HIS A 564 11.92 -14.68 -22.70
N CYS A 565 11.32 -15.85 -22.78
CA CYS A 565 11.80 -17.04 -22.09
C CYS A 565 12.02 -18.20 -23.06
N LEU A 566 13.06 -18.97 -22.81
CA LEU A 566 13.18 -20.33 -23.31
C LEU A 566 12.50 -21.28 -22.31
N VAL A 567 11.51 -22.02 -22.76
CA VAL A 567 10.77 -23.00 -21.94
C VAL A 567 11.33 -24.38 -22.19
N ILE A 568 11.82 -25.05 -21.15
CA ILE A 568 12.46 -26.37 -21.23
C ILE A 568 11.60 -27.38 -20.45
N PRO A 569 11.17 -28.50 -21.06
CA PRO A 569 10.44 -29.55 -20.35
C PRO A 569 11.23 -30.16 -19.19
N GLN A 570 10.53 -30.54 -18.12
CA GLN A 570 11.14 -31.16 -16.93
C GLN A 570 11.96 -32.41 -17.28
N SER A 571 11.46 -33.25 -18.18
CA SER A 571 12.11 -34.50 -18.58
C SER A 571 13.49 -34.26 -19.20
N GLU A 572 13.61 -33.28 -20.10
CA GLU A 572 14.88 -32.97 -20.78
C GLU A 572 15.87 -32.32 -19.82
N PHE A 573 15.41 -31.41 -18.96
CA PHE A 573 16.26 -30.81 -17.96
C PHE A 573 16.83 -31.85 -16.99
N LEU A 574 16.00 -32.77 -16.47
CA LEU A 574 16.45 -33.81 -15.56
C LEU A 574 17.42 -34.79 -16.23
N LYS A 575 17.21 -35.15 -17.50
CA LYS A 575 18.17 -35.97 -18.27
C LYS A 575 19.54 -35.29 -18.37
N VAL A 576 19.58 -34.00 -18.71
CA VAL A 576 20.85 -33.27 -18.83
C VAL A 576 21.51 -33.08 -17.46
N LEU A 577 20.72 -32.82 -16.41
CA LEU A 577 21.22 -32.70 -15.04
C LEU A 577 21.85 -34.01 -14.54
N GLN A 578 21.28 -35.17 -14.87
CA GLN A 578 21.83 -36.49 -14.50
C GLN A 578 23.13 -36.83 -15.24
N ASN A 579 23.32 -36.28 -16.44
CA ASN A 579 24.47 -36.57 -17.30
C ASN A 579 25.56 -35.47 -17.28
N SER A 580 25.37 -34.39 -16.51
CA SER A 580 26.36 -33.32 -16.35
C SER A 580 26.57 -32.92 -14.88
N ALA A 581 27.70 -33.34 -14.33
CA ALA A 581 28.11 -32.96 -12.98
C ALA A 581 28.33 -31.44 -12.84
N GLU A 582 28.79 -30.78 -13.90
CA GLU A 582 29.06 -29.35 -13.94
C GLU A 582 27.78 -28.51 -13.82
N LEU A 583 26.70 -28.94 -14.47
CA LEU A 583 25.39 -28.31 -14.35
C LEU A 583 24.84 -28.46 -12.94
N ALA A 584 24.97 -29.64 -12.34
CA ALA A 584 24.53 -29.90 -10.97
C ALA A 584 25.26 -29.00 -9.96
N VAL A 585 26.58 -28.87 -10.07
CA VAL A 585 27.39 -27.99 -9.21
C VAL A 585 27.03 -26.51 -9.42
N SER A 586 26.79 -26.08 -10.66
CA SER A 586 26.41 -24.70 -10.96
C SER A 586 25.03 -24.35 -10.39
N LEU A 587 24.08 -25.27 -10.50
CA LEU A 587 22.74 -25.12 -9.93
C LEU A 587 22.78 -25.05 -8.40
N LEU A 588 23.58 -25.90 -7.75
CA LEU A 588 23.80 -25.85 -6.30
C LEU A 588 24.32 -24.49 -5.83
N ARG A 589 25.28 -23.91 -6.55
CA ARG A 589 25.82 -22.57 -6.22
C ARG A 589 24.77 -21.47 -6.38
N THR A 590 23.96 -21.51 -7.43
CA THR A 590 22.87 -20.54 -7.66
C THR A 590 21.84 -20.60 -6.55
N LEU A 591 21.39 -21.80 -6.15
CA LEU A 591 20.42 -21.99 -5.07
C LEU A 591 20.97 -21.55 -3.71
N ALA A 592 22.24 -21.86 -3.40
CA ALA A 592 22.90 -21.42 -2.18
C ALA A 592 23.01 -19.88 -2.11
N GLY A 593 23.27 -19.21 -3.23
CA GLY A 593 23.28 -17.75 -3.31
C GLY A 593 21.92 -17.12 -3.03
N ARG A 594 20.84 -17.66 -3.62
CA ARG A 594 19.47 -17.17 -3.40
C ARG A 594 19.02 -17.30 -1.93
N LEU A 595 19.37 -18.40 -1.26
CA LEU A 595 19.11 -18.58 0.17
C LEU A 595 19.79 -17.50 1.02
N TYR A 596 21.07 -17.21 0.72
CA TYR A 596 21.83 -16.18 1.43
C TYR A 596 21.27 -14.75 1.22
N GLU A 597 20.78 -14.43 0.02
CA GLU A 597 20.20 -13.11 -0.27
C GLU A 597 18.81 -12.89 0.34
N THR A 598 18.00 -13.94 0.42
CA THR A 598 16.65 -13.90 1.01
C THR A 598 16.74 -13.60 2.51
N ASP A 599 17.63 -14.29 3.22
CA ASP A 599 17.93 -14.07 4.65
C ASP A 599 18.39 -12.61 4.92
N ARG A 600 19.13 -12.04 3.96
CA ARG A 600 19.61 -10.65 4.01
C ARG A 600 18.50 -9.60 3.83
N ARG A 601 17.41 -9.89 3.11
CA ARG A 601 16.29 -8.96 2.82
C ARG A 601 15.32 -8.82 4.00
N LEU A 602 15.01 -9.92 4.68
CA LEU A 602 14.15 -9.93 5.87
C LEU A 602 14.72 -9.10 7.03
N SER A 603 16.04 -8.96 7.10
CA SER A 603 16.76 -8.33 8.22
C SER A 603 16.94 -6.80 8.10
N ARG A 604 16.32 -6.11 7.12
CA ARG A 604 16.62 -4.69 6.84
C ARG A 604 15.90 -3.66 7.73
N PHE A 605 14.67 -3.93 8.18
CA PHE A 605 13.88 -2.98 8.98
C PHE A 605 13.10 -3.62 10.14
N ALA A 606 13.13 -4.94 10.28
CA ALA A 606 12.50 -5.61 11.40
C ALA A 606 13.23 -5.24 12.70
N PRO A 607 12.50 -4.79 13.74
CA PRO A 607 13.05 -4.72 15.08
C PRO A 607 13.59 -6.09 15.49
N ASP A 608 14.60 -6.09 16.35
CA ASP A 608 15.13 -7.32 16.91
C ASP A 608 14.01 -8.13 17.60
N PRO A 609 13.80 -9.41 17.24
CA PRO A 609 12.62 -10.17 17.69
C PRO A 609 12.60 -10.46 19.20
N VAL A 610 13.74 -10.33 19.88
CA VAL A 610 13.84 -10.58 21.32
C VAL A 610 13.55 -9.31 22.11
N THR A 611 14.11 -8.18 21.68
CA THR A 611 14.12 -6.92 22.44
C THR A 611 13.19 -5.85 21.88
N GLY A 612 12.73 -5.97 20.64
CA GLY A 612 11.96 -4.95 19.93
C GLY A 612 12.75 -3.69 19.57
N LEU A 613 14.06 -3.66 19.82
CA LEU A 613 14.92 -2.53 19.47
C LEU A 613 15.36 -2.58 18.00
N PRO A 614 15.64 -1.43 17.37
CA PRO A 614 16.24 -1.41 16.04
C PRO A 614 17.59 -2.16 16.01
N GLY A 615 17.86 -2.86 14.91
CA GLY A 615 19.11 -3.63 14.75
C GLY A 615 20.32 -2.78 14.34
N ARG A 616 21.49 -3.43 14.29
CA ARG A 616 22.78 -2.82 13.94
C ARG A 616 22.77 -1.91 12.70
N ARG A 617 22.03 -2.24 11.65
CA ARG A 617 22.00 -1.43 10.43
C ARG A 617 21.21 -0.12 10.60
N ALA A 618 20.11 -0.14 11.35
CA ALA A 618 19.31 1.05 11.65
C ALA A 618 20.12 2.12 12.42
N PHE A 619 21.10 1.68 13.21
CA PHE A 619 22.05 2.57 13.88
C PHE A 619 22.76 3.49 12.90
N TYR A 620 23.36 2.93 11.84
CA TYR A 620 24.16 3.70 10.89
C TYR A 620 23.30 4.73 10.13
N ASP A 621 22.08 4.35 9.76
CA ASP A 621 21.16 5.22 9.02
C ASP A 621 20.61 6.36 9.88
N GLN A 622 20.28 6.09 11.14
CA GLN A 622 19.77 7.10 12.06
C GLN A 622 20.89 7.98 12.65
N TYR A 623 22.08 7.41 12.91
CA TYR A 623 23.26 8.14 13.37
C TYR A 623 23.61 9.30 12.43
N ARG A 624 23.64 9.06 11.11
CA ARG A 624 23.99 10.11 10.13
C ARG A 624 23.10 11.35 10.27
N ARG A 625 21.79 11.13 10.43
CA ARG A 625 20.80 12.20 10.58
C ARG A 625 20.95 12.95 11.90
N LEU A 626 21.01 12.22 13.01
CA LEU A 626 21.10 12.83 14.35
C LEU A 626 22.45 13.55 14.56
N ALA A 627 23.56 12.96 14.11
CA ALA A 627 24.88 13.55 14.20
C ALA A 627 25.01 14.82 13.34
N ALA A 628 24.37 14.88 12.17
CA ALA A 628 24.36 16.08 11.34
C ALA A 628 23.68 17.28 12.04
N VAL A 629 22.57 17.02 12.76
CA VAL A 629 21.87 18.04 13.55
C VAL A 629 22.74 18.53 14.70
N ALA A 630 23.36 17.60 15.46
CA ALA A 630 24.26 17.94 16.57
C ALA A 630 25.49 18.74 16.09
N ARG A 631 26.07 18.40 14.93
CA ARG A 631 27.17 19.18 14.32
C ARG A 631 26.75 20.61 14.00
N ARG A 632 25.56 20.80 13.42
CA ARG A 632 25.02 22.12 13.08
C ARG A 632 24.81 22.98 14.33
N ARG A 633 24.35 22.38 15.43
CA ARG A 633 24.05 23.07 16.69
C ARG A 633 25.25 23.23 17.62
N LYS A 634 26.35 22.52 17.37
CA LYS A 634 27.58 22.52 18.20
C LYS A 634 27.34 22.11 19.66
N THR A 635 26.43 21.19 19.87
CA THR A 635 25.87 20.79 21.17
C THR A 635 26.59 19.59 21.81
N GLY A 636 27.55 18.97 21.13
CA GLY A 636 28.23 17.75 21.60
C GLY A 636 27.39 16.49 21.42
N ALA A 637 28.05 15.33 21.48
CA ALA A 637 27.38 14.04 21.41
C ALA A 637 28.12 12.99 22.25
N LEU A 638 27.37 12.01 22.73
CA LEU A 638 27.86 10.90 23.53
C LEU A 638 27.42 9.57 22.92
N LEU A 639 28.32 8.60 22.85
CA LEU A 639 28.04 7.22 22.45
C LEU A 639 28.36 6.27 23.60
N LEU A 640 27.40 5.39 23.90
CA LEU A 640 27.51 4.35 24.92
C LEU A 640 27.40 2.98 24.24
N VAL A 641 28.41 2.12 24.44
CA VAL A 641 28.38 0.71 24.05
C VAL A 641 28.14 -0.11 25.31
N VAL A 642 27.15 -0.99 25.30
CA VAL A 642 26.74 -1.79 26.46
C VAL A 642 26.84 -3.28 26.11
N ASP A 643 27.56 -4.04 26.92
CA ASP A 643 27.82 -5.46 26.72
C ASP A 643 27.29 -6.25 27.93
N VAL A 644 26.38 -7.20 27.70
CA VAL A 644 25.79 -8.01 28.77
C VAL A 644 26.78 -9.09 29.21
N LEU A 645 27.22 -9.04 30.46
CA LEU A 645 28.22 -9.98 30.97
C LEU A 645 27.62 -11.36 31.23
N GLN A 646 28.41 -12.39 30.94
CA GLN A 646 28.09 -13.80 31.22
C GLN A 646 26.82 -14.35 30.57
N LEU A 647 26.28 -13.70 29.53
CA LEU A 647 25.05 -14.16 28.86
C LEU A 647 25.15 -15.62 28.38
N ARG A 648 26.29 -16.03 27.83
CA ARG A 648 26.54 -17.43 27.44
C ARG A 648 26.40 -18.39 28.62
N SER A 649 27.02 -18.08 29.76
CA SER A 649 26.93 -18.92 30.96
C SER A 649 25.50 -18.98 31.53
N ILE A 650 24.71 -17.90 31.37
CA ILE A 650 23.30 -17.88 31.76
C ILE A 650 22.49 -18.79 30.84
N ASN A 651 22.71 -18.71 29.52
CA ASN A 651 22.06 -19.58 28.53
C ASN A 651 22.38 -21.05 28.77
N ASP A 652 23.67 -21.37 29.02
CA ASP A 652 24.11 -22.74 29.25
C ASP A 652 23.50 -23.35 30.53
N ARG A 653 23.19 -22.51 31.53
CA ARG A 653 22.67 -22.95 32.84
C ARG A 653 21.15 -22.94 32.95
N PHE A 654 20.48 -21.97 32.32
CA PHE A 654 19.04 -21.69 32.49
C PHE A 654 18.25 -21.76 31.18
N GLY A 655 18.91 -22.03 30.06
CA GLY A 655 18.31 -22.06 28.72
C GLY A 655 18.20 -20.69 28.07
N TYR A 656 18.04 -20.69 26.74
CA TYR A 656 17.98 -19.47 25.92
C TYR A 656 16.81 -18.53 26.28
N GLY A 657 15.68 -19.06 26.75
CA GLY A 657 14.55 -18.23 27.19
C GLY A 657 14.90 -17.32 28.37
N MET A 658 15.76 -17.78 29.29
CA MET A 658 16.26 -16.94 30.37
C MET A 658 17.23 -15.86 29.86
N GLY A 659 18.07 -16.19 28.88
CA GLY A 659 18.91 -15.21 28.19
C GLY A 659 18.11 -14.12 27.50
N ASP A 660 17.01 -14.49 26.85
CA ASP A 660 16.09 -13.55 26.22
C ASP A 660 15.46 -12.60 27.24
N ASP A 661 15.08 -13.10 28.42
CA ASP A 661 14.55 -12.25 29.49
C ASP A 661 15.60 -11.30 30.07
N VAL A 662 16.86 -11.74 30.15
CA VAL A 662 17.99 -10.87 30.50
C VAL A 662 18.16 -9.76 29.45
N LEU A 663 18.16 -10.11 28.17
CA LEU A 663 18.30 -9.15 27.07
C LEU A 663 17.14 -8.15 27.03
N ARG A 664 15.90 -8.60 27.23
CA ARG A 664 14.71 -7.72 27.35
C ARG A 664 14.83 -6.78 28.53
N THR A 665 15.31 -7.28 29.67
CA THR A 665 15.51 -6.46 30.88
C THR A 665 16.50 -5.32 30.62
N VAL A 666 17.60 -5.62 29.93
CA VAL A 666 18.60 -4.60 29.57
C VAL A 666 18.02 -3.61 28.55
N ALA A 667 17.32 -4.10 27.51
CA ALA A 667 16.68 -3.25 26.52
C ALA A 667 15.67 -2.26 27.15
N ASP A 668 14.76 -2.76 27.99
CA ASP A 668 13.78 -1.93 28.69
C ASP A 668 14.46 -0.93 29.63
N ALA A 669 15.53 -1.35 30.32
CA ALA A 669 16.27 -0.46 31.21
C ALA A 669 16.94 0.68 30.44
N LEU A 670 17.47 0.42 29.24
CA LEU A 670 18.00 1.46 28.37
C LEU A 670 16.87 2.40 27.92
N VAL A 671 15.73 1.88 27.46
CA VAL A 671 14.57 2.68 27.05
C VAL A 671 14.04 3.56 28.19
N GLU A 672 13.92 3.04 29.40
CA GLU A 672 13.46 3.81 30.57
C GLU A 672 14.51 4.80 31.09
N ALA A 673 15.79 4.58 30.79
CA ALA A 673 16.90 5.40 31.24
C ALA A 673 17.33 6.44 30.19
N THR A 674 16.67 6.56 29.04
CA THR A 674 17.02 7.53 28.00
C THR A 674 15.81 8.33 27.53
N ARG A 675 16.05 9.38 26.74
CA ARG A 675 15.02 10.24 26.16
C ARG A 675 14.58 9.67 24.81
N THR A 676 13.41 10.08 24.34
CA THR A 676 12.87 9.68 23.03
C THR A 676 13.72 10.14 21.85
N THR A 677 14.52 11.18 22.02
CA THR A 677 15.46 11.69 21.01
C THR A 677 16.76 10.90 20.93
N ASP A 678 17.02 10.02 21.91
CA ASP A 678 18.22 9.20 21.97
C ASP A 678 18.01 7.94 21.13
N LEU A 679 19.04 7.53 20.42
CA LEU A 679 19.00 6.37 19.54
C LEU A 679 19.51 5.14 20.29
N ILE A 680 18.66 4.13 20.47
CA ILE A 680 18.98 2.87 21.13
C ILE A 680 18.89 1.75 20.11
N VAL A 681 19.90 0.89 20.02
CA VAL A 681 19.93 -0.24 19.09
C VAL A 681 20.48 -1.50 19.75
N ARG A 682 20.00 -2.66 19.30
CA ARG A 682 20.70 -3.94 19.53
C ARG A 682 21.75 -4.12 18.45
N HIS A 683 23.02 -3.93 18.81
CA HIS A 683 24.14 -3.93 17.86
C HIS A 683 24.67 -5.35 17.58
N GLY A 684 24.56 -6.24 18.56
CA GLY A 684 25.02 -7.63 18.47
C GLY A 684 24.16 -8.58 19.31
N GLY A 685 24.63 -9.81 19.51
CA GLY A 685 23.92 -10.82 20.30
C GLY A 685 23.73 -10.40 21.76
N ASP A 686 24.78 -9.88 22.38
CA ASP A 686 24.84 -9.40 23.77
C ASP A 686 25.20 -7.91 23.88
N GLU A 687 25.30 -7.22 22.74
CA GLU A 687 25.76 -5.83 22.65
C GLU A 687 24.65 -4.87 22.22
N PHE A 688 24.54 -3.75 22.95
CA PHE A 688 23.66 -2.63 22.66
C PHE A 688 24.48 -1.36 22.44
N VAL A 689 23.95 -0.44 21.64
CA VAL A 689 24.56 0.87 21.43
C VAL A 689 23.51 1.94 21.67
N VAL A 690 23.91 3.00 22.37
CA VAL A 690 23.08 4.17 22.62
C VAL A 690 23.81 5.43 22.18
N PHE A 691 23.17 6.22 21.32
CA PHE A 691 23.67 7.50 20.86
C PHE A 691 22.80 8.63 21.40
N PHE A 692 23.45 9.54 22.12
CA PHE A 692 22.84 10.71 22.76
C PHE A 692 23.26 11.97 21.99
N PRO A 693 22.39 12.51 21.13
CA PRO A 693 22.61 13.83 20.58
C PRO A 693 22.45 14.89 21.68
N ASP A 694 23.22 15.97 21.60
CA ASP A 694 23.12 17.11 22.52
C ASP A 694 23.46 16.77 24.00
N ALA A 695 24.38 15.82 24.22
CA ALA A 695 24.83 15.39 25.55
C ALA A 695 26.26 15.86 25.86
N GLY A 696 26.56 16.10 27.14
CA GLY A 696 27.86 16.53 27.63
C GLY A 696 28.66 15.41 28.34
N VAL A 697 29.97 15.64 28.55
CA VAL A 697 30.85 14.69 29.27
C VAL A 697 30.35 14.39 30.68
N GLY A 698 29.71 15.35 31.35
CA GLY A 698 29.19 15.18 32.72
C GLY A 698 28.00 14.23 32.83
N ASP A 699 27.36 13.87 31.72
CA ASP A 699 26.16 13.01 31.72
C ASP A 699 26.52 11.51 31.82
N ILE A 700 27.78 11.15 31.58
CA ILE A 700 28.24 9.76 31.45
C ILE A 700 27.91 8.91 32.69
N ASP A 701 28.43 9.32 33.85
CA ASP A 701 28.29 8.54 35.09
C ASP A 701 26.83 8.52 35.57
N THR A 702 26.10 9.62 35.33
CA THR A 702 24.68 9.73 35.67
C THR A 702 23.83 8.75 34.85
N VAL A 703 24.07 8.65 33.54
CA VAL A 703 23.36 7.72 32.66
C VAL A 703 23.68 6.28 33.02
N ILE A 704 24.95 5.93 33.23
CA ILE A 704 25.36 4.56 33.59
C ILE A 704 24.76 4.16 34.94
N ALA A 705 24.78 5.03 35.95
CA ALA A 705 24.17 4.75 37.25
C ALA A 705 22.65 4.51 37.10
N ARG A 706 21.95 5.37 36.34
CA ARG A 706 20.52 5.23 36.09
C ARG A 706 20.16 3.93 35.37
N VAL A 707 20.92 3.54 34.34
CA VAL A 707 20.72 2.28 33.62
C VAL A 707 20.88 1.09 34.57
N ASN A 708 21.93 1.08 35.40
CA ASN A 708 22.17 -0.01 36.34
C ASN A 708 21.05 -0.14 37.40
N ASP A 709 20.54 0.99 37.91
CA ASP A 709 19.43 0.97 38.86
C ASP A 709 18.14 0.46 38.22
N LYS A 710 17.88 0.83 36.96
CA LYS A 710 16.76 0.30 36.17
C LYS A 710 16.88 -1.20 35.92
N ILE A 711 18.07 -1.70 35.56
CA ILE A 711 18.32 -3.14 35.39
C ILE A 711 17.99 -3.90 36.68
N LYS A 712 18.42 -3.42 37.85
CA LYS A 712 18.11 -4.06 39.14
C LYS A 712 16.61 -4.13 39.40
N VAL A 713 15.89 -3.02 39.20
CA VAL A 713 14.44 -2.95 39.43
C VAL A 713 13.68 -3.88 38.46
N LEU A 714 14.02 -3.84 37.17
CA LEU A 714 13.33 -4.62 36.15
C LEU A 714 13.67 -6.12 36.23
N SER A 715 14.89 -6.48 36.61
CA SER A 715 15.28 -7.86 36.89
C SER A 715 14.40 -8.47 38.00
N GLY A 716 14.18 -7.70 39.08
CA GLY A 716 13.30 -8.12 40.17
C GLY A 716 11.85 -8.29 39.75
N LYS A 717 11.32 -7.37 38.93
CA LYS A 717 9.93 -7.47 38.41
C LYS A 717 9.73 -8.64 37.46
N ARG A 718 10.73 -8.97 36.63
CA ARG A 718 10.68 -10.07 35.66
C ARG A 718 11.03 -11.44 36.27
N GLY A 719 11.45 -11.47 37.54
CA GLY A 719 11.80 -12.72 38.22
C GLY A 719 13.10 -13.35 37.72
N VAL A 720 14.03 -12.54 37.18
CA VAL A 720 15.32 -13.03 36.70
C VAL A 720 16.14 -13.53 37.90
N PRO A 721 16.51 -14.82 37.98
CA PRO A 721 17.10 -15.44 39.17
C PRO A 721 18.62 -15.18 39.29
N VAL A 722 19.18 -14.34 38.42
CA VAL A 722 20.60 -14.00 38.36
C VAL A 722 20.79 -12.49 38.34
N ALA A 723 21.91 -12.02 38.91
CA ALA A 723 22.27 -10.61 38.84
C ALA A 723 22.71 -10.27 37.41
N VAL A 724 21.92 -9.44 36.73
CA VAL A 724 22.25 -8.91 35.40
C VAL A 724 23.27 -7.79 35.55
N THR A 725 24.45 -7.97 34.97
CA THR A 725 25.53 -6.97 34.95
C THR A 725 25.95 -6.65 33.53
N CYS A 726 26.26 -5.39 33.27
CA CYS A 726 26.68 -4.91 31.97
C CYS A 726 28.04 -4.22 32.08
N ASN A 727 28.85 -4.34 31.04
CA ASN A 727 30.05 -3.53 30.84
C ASN A 727 29.73 -2.36 29.90
N PHE A 728 30.28 -1.19 30.19
CA PHE A 728 29.98 0.06 29.47
C PHE A 728 31.25 0.62 28.85
N GLY A 729 31.20 0.93 27.56
CA GLY A 729 32.19 1.69 26.82
C GLY A 729 31.66 3.05 26.42
N VAL A 730 32.47 4.08 26.54
CA VAL A 730 32.01 5.46 26.33
C VAL A 730 32.92 6.21 25.38
N ALA A 731 32.32 6.97 24.46
CA ALA A 731 33.00 7.96 23.65
C ALA A 731 32.22 9.28 23.64
N TYR A 732 32.94 10.39 23.79
CA TYR A 732 32.38 11.74 23.72
C TYR A 732 33.09 12.55 22.64
N ALA A 733 32.34 13.32 21.87
CA ALA A 733 32.87 14.24 20.90
C ALA A 733 32.11 15.57 20.95
N GLN A 734 32.83 16.70 21.05
CA GLN A 734 32.24 18.04 20.95
C GLN A 734 31.57 18.26 19.58
N ILE A 735 32.11 17.62 18.55
CA ILE A 735 31.56 17.56 17.19
C ILE A 735 31.55 16.08 16.80
N PRO A 736 30.39 15.42 16.69
CA PRO A 736 30.35 13.99 16.39
C PRO A 736 30.93 13.67 15.01
N PRO A 737 31.70 12.58 14.88
CA PRO A 737 32.36 12.22 13.63
C PRO A 737 31.36 11.94 12.51
N GLU A 738 31.80 12.11 11.26
CA GLU A 738 30.94 11.85 10.09
C GLU A 738 30.54 10.38 9.98
N ILE A 739 31.47 9.47 10.33
CA ILE A 739 31.28 8.03 10.23
C ILE A 739 31.10 7.46 11.64
N ALA A 740 30.02 6.69 11.84
CA ALA A 740 29.68 6.12 13.14
C ALA A 740 30.76 5.15 13.68
N ASP A 741 31.48 4.48 12.78
CA ASP A 741 32.54 3.52 13.12
C ASP A 741 33.70 4.18 13.88
N ASP A 742 33.98 5.46 13.63
CA ASP A 742 34.99 6.20 14.40
C ASP A 742 34.58 6.29 15.87
N PHE A 743 33.31 6.61 16.10
CA PHE A 743 32.78 6.81 17.42
C PHE A 743 32.62 5.49 18.19
N LEU A 744 32.17 4.43 17.48
CA LEU A 744 32.08 3.07 18.02
C LEU A 744 33.45 2.53 18.44
N ARG A 745 34.50 2.78 17.64
CA ARG A 745 35.86 2.32 17.93
C ARG A 745 36.40 2.93 19.22
N GLU A 746 36.17 4.22 19.44
CA GLU A 746 36.59 4.90 20.66
C GLU A 746 35.86 4.33 21.89
N ALA A 747 34.55 4.13 21.78
CA ALA A 747 33.74 3.59 22.87
C ALA A 747 34.13 2.13 23.20
N ASP A 748 34.41 1.30 22.19
CA ASP A 748 34.84 -0.08 22.40
C ASP A 748 36.26 -0.16 23.01
N GLN A 749 37.17 0.73 22.63
CA GLN A 749 38.47 0.83 23.28
C GLN A 749 38.36 1.21 24.77
N ASP A 750 37.48 2.14 25.12
CA ASP A 750 37.18 2.48 26.51
C ASP A 750 36.57 1.28 27.27
N ARG A 751 35.62 0.57 26.64
CA ARG A 751 35.02 -0.66 27.18
C ARG A 751 36.07 -1.71 27.53
N LEU A 752 37.03 -1.94 26.64
CA LEU A 752 38.11 -2.90 26.83
C LEU A 752 39.08 -2.47 27.95
N ARG A 753 39.30 -1.17 28.15
CA ARG A 753 40.09 -0.65 29.27
C ARG A 753 39.39 -0.83 30.60
N ARG A 754 38.06 -0.65 30.65
CA ARG A 754 37.23 -0.84 31.86
C ARG A 754 36.98 -2.31 32.22
N LYS A 755 37.24 -3.24 31.29
CA LYS A 755 37.12 -4.70 31.48
C LYS A 755 38.35 -5.33 32.17
N ARG A 756 39.47 -4.59 32.27
CA ARG A 756 40.67 -4.95 33.05
C ARG A 756 40.62 -4.29 34.41
#